data_AF-A0A937VCV3-F1
#
_entry.id   AF-A0A937VCV3-F1
#
_cell.length_a   1.000
_cell.length_b   1.000
_cell.length_c   1.000
_cell.angle_alpha   90.00
_cell.angle_beta   90.00
_cell.angle_gamma   90.00
#
_symmetry.space_group_name_H-M   'P 1'
#
loop_
_entity.id
_entity.type
_entity.pdbx_description
1 polymer ?
#
loop_
_entity_poly.entity_id
_entity_poly.type
_entity_poly.pdbx_seq_one_letter_code
_entity_poly.pdbx_strand_id
1 'polypeptide(L)'
;MLLLICLLQTALIYFHHFSPFERESNLRAVLWGARPAPRYWAVVVLDLCTGLLLALLVLGRWPQVPGVAPLARLAWTMPAWVVAALLAATAHHWLNEAIIRFPRYDLIAKRALLSLAVGAVAVAATLFALALAATANPGTAFTMWAKALPTLLVPALLLALAVFVLRALAFFLRLLPLVGDFGHAAASTLLLVWLLERYGRLLGQTAGGLVWPAGSGLQVLTIGVGALALLALGLAWRLPGAEKHADAVEPPPLVVGEPEAVAPVITITEAGASMTSGQVQVEVRRSPFTVVAKNSQGDVLWQLAENGLRQDILLQKIIAIPFLYTGNTMKFKWRAWSQPISPVTGIEVDGDALVVTLRNVTLRLSFHAPDILRLQVCHSSLIPRSSSLVFLAPADAHYLGFGQRFNKVDQRGEEIYCFVEEGGVGYAGLRPILKHVFGERGSFPNGEQCTGFPVPFCLISREHGPTTGLFWNTYQPSWVKLPPPATRNTEHKPCSMLHVPRFTFHVSGRARPPVSGRFTFHVSRLTVLDNHLDLYLCTGPTALAAIRQYTALTGRPNVPPPWVLLPWKTRTGPVTEDDVREDMQKFRELQIPLAHVGVEHWQEIRGSYEFSPRWYPHIDDVVAQARANGYRITIWHFPYMNAGAATHRQGVQRGYFLRNRLGLPYQQRIFHGIA
;
A
#
# COMPACT_ATOMS: atom_id res chain seq x y z
N MET A 1 -17.99 3.02 28.21
CA MET A 1 -18.28 3.96 27.10
C MET A 1 -17.03 4.30 26.28
N LEU A 2 -16.00 4.93 26.86
CA LEU A 2 -14.78 5.29 26.11
C LEU A 2 -14.17 4.09 25.34
N LEU A 3 -13.99 2.94 26.01
CA LEU A 3 -13.49 1.72 25.36
C LEU A 3 -14.35 1.29 24.16
N LEU A 4 -15.68 1.34 24.29
CA LEU A 4 -16.60 1.04 23.19
C LEU A 4 -16.39 2.00 22.02
N ILE A 5 -16.30 3.32 22.27
CA ILE A 5 -16.05 4.32 21.22
C ILE A 5 -14.72 4.01 20.49
N CYS A 6 -13.65 3.70 21.23
CA CYS A 6 -12.36 3.33 20.63
C CYS A 6 -12.46 2.08 19.75
N LEU A 7 -13.20 1.05 20.20
CA LEU A 7 -13.43 -0.17 19.42
C LEU A 7 -14.24 0.11 18.14
N LEU A 8 -15.32 0.89 18.24
CA LEU A 8 -16.15 1.26 17.09
C LEU A 8 -15.38 2.11 16.09
N GLN A 9 -14.59 3.08 16.57
CA GLN A 9 -13.67 3.83 15.71
C GLN A 9 -12.63 2.93 15.05
N THR A 10 -12.11 1.92 15.75
CA THR A 10 -11.20 0.93 15.16
C THR A 10 -11.87 0.16 14.02
N ALA A 11 -13.12 -0.24 14.20
CA ALA A 11 -13.90 -0.85 13.11
C ALA A 11 -14.14 0.12 11.95
N LEU A 12 -14.42 1.40 12.21
CA LEU A 12 -14.56 2.41 11.18
C LEU A 12 -13.25 2.70 10.44
N ILE A 13 -12.09 2.59 11.11
CA ILE A 13 -10.77 2.62 10.45
C ILE A 13 -10.66 1.48 9.43
N TYR A 14 -11.17 0.29 9.74
CA TYR A 14 -11.14 -0.84 8.82
C TYR A 14 -12.03 -0.61 7.58
N PHE A 15 -13.23 -0.02 7.75
CA PHE A 15 -14.17 0.19 6.66
C PHE A 15 -13.85 1.41 5.76
N HIS A 16 -13.37 2.51 6.34
CA HIS A 16 -13.14 3.79 5.66
C HIS A 16 -11.67 4.20 5.57
N HIS A 17 -10.73 3.30 5.91
CA HIS A 17 -9.29 3.57 6.13
C HIS A 17 -8.96 4.81 7.02
N PHE A 18 -10.00 5.37 7.66
CA PHE A 18 -10.06 6.54 8.53
C PHE A 18 -9.59 7.86 7.92
N SER A 19 -10.00 8.16 6.69
CA SER A 19 -9.80 9.51 6.15
C SER A 19 -11.14 10.25 5.99
N PRO A 20 -11.24 11.53 6.39
CA PRO A 20 -12.39 12.38 6.06
C PRO A 20 -12.64 12.42 4.54
N PHE A 21 -11.56 12.36 3.76
CA PHE A 21 -11.60 12.30 2.31
C PHE A 21 -12.38 11.08 1.78
N GLU A 22 -12.19 9.88 2.34
CA GLU A 22 -12.91 8.69 1.91
C GLU A 22 -14.41 8.76 2.22
N ARG A 23 -14.79 9.34 3.37
CA ARG A 23 -16.20 9.54 3.71
C ARG A 23 -16.87 10.50 2.74
N GLU A 24 -16.20 11.61 2.45
CA GLU A 24 -16.64 12.61 1.47
C GLU A 24 -16.72 11.99 0.06
N SER A 25 -15.70 11.24 -0.35
CA SER A 25 -15.63 10.52 -1.62
C SER A 25 -16.79 9.54 -1.79
N ASN A 26 -17.08 8.75 -0.75
CA ASN A 26 -18.21 7.81 -0.75
C ASN A 26 -19.55 8.52 -0.95
N LEU A 27 -19.77 9.63 -0.23
CA LEU A 27 -21.00 10.41 -0.37
C LEU A 27 -21.13 11.00 -1.79
N ARG A 28 -20.05 11.57 -2.33
CA ARG A 28 -20.03 12.08 -3.71
C ARG A 28 -20.32 11.00 -4.73
N ALA A 29 -19.76 9.80 -4.56
CA ALA A 29 -20.03 8.67 -5.43
C ALA A 29 -21.51 8.30 -5.47
N VAL A 30 -22.18 8.25 -4.31
CA VAL A 30 -23.64 8.03 -4.23
C VAL A 30 -24.40 9.15 -4.95
N LEU A 31 -24.01 10.41 -4.76
CA LEU A 31 -24.61 11.56 -5.45
C LEU A 31 -24.39 11.52 -6.98
N TRP A 32 -23.31 10.90 -7.44
CA TRP A 32 -23.05 10.66 -8.87
C TRP A 32 -23.79 9.45 -9.45
N GLY A 33 -24.53 8.71 -8.62
CA GLY A 33 -25.34 7.56 -9.02
C GLY A 33 -24.68 6.20 -8.79
N ALA A 34 -23.59 6.13 -8.01
CA ALA A 34 -23.02 4.85 -7.59
C ALA A 34 -24.02 4.08 -6.73
N ARG A 35 -24.06 2.75 -6.92
CA ARG A 35 -24.86 1.84 -6.09
C ARG A 35 -23.96 1.18 -5.05
N PRO A 36 -23.99 1.62 -3.78
CA PRO A 36 -23.16 1.02 -2.74
C PRO A 36 -23.59 -0.42 -2.42
N ALA A 37 -22.68 -1.21 -1.87
CA ALA A 37 -23.01 -2.53 -1.33
C ALA A 37 -23.93 -2.38 -0.10
N PRO A 38 -24.79 -3.38 0.23
CA PRO A 38 -25.70 -3.30 1.38
C PRO A 38 -25.01 -2.95 2.70
N ARG A 39 -23.78 -3.43 2.92
CA ARG A 39 -23.00 -3.10 4.12
C ARG A 39 -22.69 -1.62 4.31
N TYR A 40 -22.70 -0.81 3.25
CA TYR A 40 -22.45 0.63 3.34
C TYR A 40 -23.41 1.31 4.31
N TRP A 41 -24.70 0.98 4.24
CA TRP A 41 -25.72 1.58 5.10
C TRP A 41 -25.53 1.22 6.58
N ALA A 42 -25.15 -0.02 6.87
CA ALA A 42 -24.80 -0.43 8.23
C ALA A 42 -23.59 0.34 8.76
N VAL A 43 -22.58 0.58 7.91
CA VAL A 43 -21.40 1.38 8.27
C VAL A 43 -21.76 2.86 8.50
N VAL A 44 -22.70 3.44 7.73
CA VAL A 44 -23.20 4.80 7.97
C VAL A 44 -23.90 4.90 9.33
N VAL A 45 -24.78 3.94 9.66
CA VAL A 45 -25.43 3.89 10.98
C VAL A 45 -24.39 3.75 12.11
N LEU A 46 -23.37 2.91 11.91
CA LEU A 46 -22.26 2.74 12.84
C LEU A 46 -21.50 4.06 13.07
N ASP A 47 -21.20 4.83 12.02
CA ASP A 47 -20.50 6.12 12.12
C ASP A 47 -21.35 7.15 12.88
N LEU A 48 -22.65 7.24 12.56
CA LEU A 48 -23.60 8.11 13.27
C LEU A 48 -23.70 7.76 14.77
N CYS A 49 -23.86 6.48 15.10
CA CYS A 49 -23.94 6.03 16.48
C CYS A 49 -22.63 6.29 17.24
N THR A 50 -21.48 6.09 16.59
CA THR A 50 -20.17 6.36 17.20
C THR A 50 -19.99 7.84 17.49
N GLY A 51 -20.40 8.73 16.57
CA GLY A 51 -20.40 10.17 16.78
C GLY A 51 -21.34 10.60 17.92
N LEU A 52 -22.53 10.00 17.99
CA LEU A 52 -23.49 10.27 19.07
C LEU A 52 -22.95 9.81 20.42
N LEU A 53 -22.35 8.62 20.52
CA LEU A 53 -21.70 8.15 21.76
C LEU A 53 -20.57 9.07 22.21
N LEU A 54 -19.80 9.62 21.27
CA LEU A 54 -18.79 10.63 21.60
C LEU A 54 -19.44 11.90 22.15
N ALA A 55 -20.50 12.41 21.51
CA ALA A 55 -21.23 13.58 22.02
C ALA A 55 -21.79 13.32 23.43
N LEU A 56 -22.35 12.14 23.68
CA LEU A 56 -22.87 11.73 24.99
C LEU A 56 -21.77 11.59 26.05
N LEU A 57 -20.61 11.05 25.70
CA LEU A 57 -19.45 11.00 26.59
C LEU A 57 -19.04 12.41 27.02
N VAL A 58 -19.02 13.34 26.08
CA VAL A 58 -18.59 14.69 26.33
C VAL A 58 -19.65 15.44 27.17
N LEU A 59 -20.94 15.34 26.83
CA LEU A 59 -22.03 15.93 27.62
C LEU A 59 -22.13 15.35 29.04
N GLY A 60 -21.90 14.04 29.19
CA GLY A 60 -21.95 13.36 30.48
C GLY A 60 -20.81 13.75 31.44
N ARG A 61 -19.79 14.45 30.94
CA ARG A 61 -18.69 14.97 31.75
C ARG A 61 -18.86 16.42 32.13
N TRP A 62 -19.84 17.15 31.60
CA TRP A 62 -20.00 18.59 31.81
C TRP A 62 -20.98 18.99 32.94
N PRO A 63 -20.91 20.25 33.42
CA PRO A 63 -21.82 20.81 34.42
C PRO A 63 -23.29 20.49 34.14
N GLN A 64 -24.03 20.08 35.17
CA GLN A 64 -25.48 19.94 35.04
C GLN A 64 -26.12 21.33 35.13
N VAL A 65 -27.15 21.55 34.32
CA VAL A 65 -28.01 22.71 34.46
C VAL A 65 -29.18 22.28 35.35
N PRO A 66 -29.38 22.90 36.53
CA PRO A 66 -30.49 22.56 37.41
C PRO A 66 -31.83 22.59 36.65
N GLY A 67 -32.64 21.55 36.79
CA GLY A 67 -33.97 21.49 36.18
C GLY A 67 -34.03 21.11 34.69
N VAL A 68 -32.90 20.87 34.01
CA VAL A 68 -32.89 20.50 32.59
C VAL A 68 -32.46 19.05 32.39
N ALA A 69 -33.36 18.25 31.81
CA ALA A 69 -33.06 16.87 31.48
C ALA A 69 -31.87 16.76 30.49
N PRO A 70 -30.95 15.79 30.66
CA PRO A 70 -29.81 15.61 29.76
C PRO A 70 -30.16 15.48 28.27
N LEU A 71 -31.32 14.90 27.95
CA LEU A 71 -31.80 14.76 26.56
C LEU A 71 -32.16 16.12 25.94
N ALA A 72 -32.83 17.00 26.69
CA ALA A 72 -33.13 18.36 26.24
C ALA A 72 -31.84 19.16 26.01
N ARG A 73 -30.81 18.91 26.84
CA ARG A 73 -29.49 19.53 26.69
C ARG A 73 -28.74 19.05 25.44
N LEU A 74 -28.89 17.79 25.06
CA LEU A 74 -28.37 17.32 23.78
C LEU A 74 -29.12 18.01 22.64
N ALA A 75 -30.46 17.97 22.64
CA ALA A 75 -31.29 18.47 21.55
C ALA A 75 -31.01 19.94 21.18
N TRP A 76 -30.86 20.84 22.16
CA TRP A 76 -30.64 22.27 21.86
C TRP A 76 -29.19 22.64 21.50
N THR A 77 -28.21 21.78 21.77
CA THR A 77 -26.79 22.05 21.54
C THR A 77 -26.33 21.41 20.23
N MET A 78 -27.05 20.38 19.77
CA MET A 78 -26.77 19.70 18.51
C MET A 78 -26.63 20.65 17.31
N PRO A 79 -27.49 21.66 17.09
CA PRO A 79 -27.29 22.59 15.96
C PRO A 79 -25.95 23.32 16.00
N ALA A 80 -25.55 23.83 17.18
CA ALA A 80 -24.27 24.51 17.36
C ALA A 80 -23.08 23.55 17.17
N TRP A 81 -23.20 22.30 17.64
CA TRP A 81 -22.22 21.25 17.39
C TRP A 81 -22.08 20.88 15.92
N VAL A 82 -23.19 20.78 15.19
CA VAL A 82 -23.19 20.51 13.75
C VAL A 82 -22.47 21.63 13.02
N VAL A 83 -22.77 22.89 13.33
CA VAL A 83 -22.08 24.05 12.73
C VAL A 83 -20.58 24.03 13.05
N ALA A 84 -20.21 23.83 14.32
CA ALA A 84 -18.82 23.75 14.73
C ALA A 84 -18.06 22.61 14.03
N ALA A 85 -18.70 21.43 13.89
CA ALA A 85 -18.14 20.27 13.21
C ALA A 85 -17.95 20.51 11.70
N LEU A 86 -18.92 21.13 11.03
CA LEU A 86 -18.84 21.48 9.61
C LEU A 86 -17.72 22.50 9.34
N LEU A 87 -17.58 23.52 10.20
CA LEU A 87 -16.49 24.49 10.11
C LEU A 87 -15.13 23.84 10.36
N ALA A 88 -15.03 22.98 11.37
CA ALA A 88 -13.79 22.24 11.66
C ALA A 88 -13.41 21.30 10.51
N ALA A 89 -14.38 20.60 9.92
CA ALA A 89 -14.16 19.76 8.75
C ALA A 89 -13.67 20.57 7.54
N THR A 90 -14.26 21.75 7.33
CA THR A 90 -13.85 22.67 6.25
C THR A 90 -12.43 23.19 6.45
N ALA A 91 -12.09 23.65 7.66
CA ALA A 91 -10.74 24.09 8.01
C ALA A 91 -9.72 22.95 7.81
N HIS A 92 -10.05 21.74 8.24
CA HIS A 92 -9.21 20.55 8.05
C HIS A 92 -9.02 20.22 6.57
N HIS A 93 -10.08 20.28 5.76
CA HIS A 93 -10.01 20.03 4.32
C HIS A 93 -9.11 21.06 3.63
N TRP A 94 -9.25 22.35 3.95
CA TRP A 94 -8.45 23.43 3.37
C TRP A 94 -6.99 23.37 3.80
N LEU A 95 -6.72 23.03 5.06
CA LEU A 95 -5.36 22.83 5.55
C LEU A 95 -4.67 21.66 4.84
N ASN A 96 -5.37 20.54 4.69
CA ASN A 96 -4.87 19.40 3.91
C ASN A 96 -4.63 19.78 2.45
N GLU A 97 -5.59 20.47 1.81
CA GLU A 97 -5.44 20.98 0.44
C GLU A 97 -4.27 21.97 0.28
N ALA A 98 -3.95 22.77 1.30
CA ALA A 98 -2.81 23.67 1.29
C ALA A 98 -1.49 22.90 1.34
N ILE A 99 -1.40 21.88 2.19
CA ILE A 99 -0.24 21.01 2.33
C ILE A 99 -0.01 20.18 1.05
N ILE A 100 -1.10 19.67 0.44
CA ILE A 100 -1.04 18.77 -0.72
C ILE A 100 -0.58 19.49 -2.00
N ARG A 101 -0.83 20.80 -2.17
CA ARG A 101 -0.48 21.56 -3.40
C ARG A 101 0.96 22.10 -3.44
N PHE A 102 1.84 21.52 -2.65
CA PHE A 102 3.29 21.77 -2.74
C PHE A 102 3.77 21.43 -4.17
N PRO A 103 4.49 22.32 -4.89
CA PRO A 103 5.26 23.47 -4.38
C PRO A 103 4.69 24.85 -4.75
N ARG A 104 3.37 25.04 -4.90
CA ARG A 104 2.79 26.39 -5.12
C ARG A 104 2.78 27.22 -3.84
N TYR A 105 3.96 27.70 -3.43
CA TYR A 105 4.19 28.41 -2.17
C TYR A 105 3.28 29.64 -1.98
N ASP A 106 2.94 30.33 -3.07
CA ASP A 106 2.01 31.47 -3.12
C ASP A 106 0.59 31.10 -2.64
N LEU A 107 0.12 29.90 -2.98
CA LEU A 107 -1.17 29.38 -2.54
C LEU A 107 -1.13 28.86 -1.10
N ILE A 108 0.03 28.35 -0.64
CA ILE A 108 0.17 27.78 0.71
C ILE A 108 -0.11 28.87 1.74
N ALA A 109 0.51 30.04 1.63
CA ALA A 109 0.33 31.13 2.58
C ALA A 109 -1.13 31.62 2.64
N LYS A 110 -1.76 31.85 1.48
CA LYS A 110 -3.16 32.30 1.38
C LYS A 110 -4.13 31.26 1.98
N ARG A 111 -3.96 29.97 1.65
CA ARG A 111 -4.83 28.91 2.16
C ARG A 111 -4.57 28.57 3.62
N ALA A 112 -3.33 28.71 4.10
CA ALA A 112 -3.00 28.55 5.51
C ALA A 112 -3.67 29.65 6.35
N LEU A 113 -3.59 30.92 5.91
CA LEU A 113 -4.27 32.04 6.56
C LEU A 113 -5.79 31.83 6.60
N LEU A 114 -6.36 31.41 5.47
CA LEU A 114 -7.79 31.10 5.38
C LEU A 114 -8.18 29.91 6.29
N SER A 115 -7.35 28.88 6.38
CA SER A 115 -7.57 27.74 7.28
C SER A 115 -7.48 28.15 8.75
N LEU A 116 -6.57 29.07 9.11
CA LEU A 116 -6.48 29.65 10.44
C LEU A 116 -7.73 30.48 10.77
N ALA A 117 -8.21 31.29 9.83
CA ALA A 117 -9.43 32.08 10.01
C ALA A 117 -10.66 31.20 10.24
N VAL A 118 -10.90 30.21 9.36
CA VAL A 118 -12.01 29.24 9.54
C VAL A 118 -11.82 28.42 10.81
N GLY A 119 -10.58 28.04 11.15
CA GLY A 119 -10.24 27.37 12.40
C GLY A 119 -10.60 28.20 13.64
N ALA A 120 -10.34 29.51 13.63
CA ALA A 120 -10.74 30.42 14.70
C ALA A 120 -12.26 30.49 14.84
N VAL A 121 -13.00 30.58 13.73
CA VAL A 121 -14.47 30.54 13.73
C VAL A 121 -14.99 29.20 14.25
N ALA A 122 -14.37 28.07 13.87
CA ALA A 122 -14.73 26.74 14.36
C ALA A 122 -14.51 26.61 15.87
N VAL A 123 -13.40 27.15 16.40
CA VAL A 123 -13.12 27.20 17.84
C VAL A 123 -14.15 28.07 18.56
N ALA A 124 -14.45 29.26 18.02
CA ALA A 124 -15.47 30.15 18.58
C ALA A 124 -16.85 29.49 18.63
N ALA A 125 -17.26 28.81 17.54
CA ALA A 125 -18.50 28.04 17.48
C ALA A 125 -18.51 26.85 18.46
N THR A 126 -17.37 26.17 18.63
CA THR A 126 -17.24 25.11 19.64
C THR A 126 -17.43 25.69 21.04
N LEU A 127 -16.76 26.78 21.38
CA LEU A 127 -16.93 27.46 22.67
C LEU A 127 -18.38 27.92 22.90
N PHE A 128 -19.09 28.33 21.85
CA PHE A 128 -20.51 28.68 21.93
C PHE A 128 -21.39 27.45 22.20
N ALA A 129 -21.14 26.33 21.51
CA ALA A 129 -21.82 25.06 21.78
C ALA A 129 -21.61 24.61 23.24
N LEU A 130 -20.42 24.86 23.81
CA LEU A 130 -20.13 24.63 25.21
C LEU A 130 -20.90 25.56 26.15
N ALA A 131 -21.01 26.85 25.82
CA ALA A 131 -21.79 27.80 26.60
C ALA A 131 -23.29 27.46 26.61
N LEU A 132 -23.82 26.99 25.47
CA LEU A 132 -25.17 26.46 25.35
C LEU A 132 -25.35 25.18 26.17
N ALA A 133 -24.34 24.32 26.25
CA ALA A 133 -24.42 23.10 27.07
C ALA A 133 -24.42 23.41 28.57
N ALA A 134 -23.83 24.55 28.96
CA ALA A 134 -23.65 24.98 30.33
C ALA A 134 -24.82 25.81 30.89
N THR A 135 -25.77 26.26 30.07
CA THR A 135 -26.88 27.12 30.50
C THR A 135 -28.20 26.75 29.83
N ALA A 136 -29.32 27.11 30.47
CA ALA A 136 -30.64 26.83 29.91
C ALA A 136 -31.17 27.88 28.90
N ASN A 137 -30.47 29.00 28.77
CA ASN A 137 -30.96 30.17 28.07
C ASN A 137 -29.93 30.57 27.00
N PRO A 138 -30.29 30.56 25.71
CA PRO A 138 -29.39 30.96 24.62
C PRO A 138 -28.82 32.38 24.75
N GLY A 139 -29.59 33.32 25.32
CA GLY A 139 -29.12 34.69 25.58
C GLY A 139 -28.05 34.73 26.67
N THR A 140 -28.21 33.93 27.74
CA THR A 140 -27.19 33.79 28.78
C THR A 140 -25.94 33.09 28.24
N ALA A 141 -26.11 32.03 27.44
CA ALA A 141 -25.01 31.35 26.75
C ALA A 141 -24.22 32.33 25.86
N PHE A 142 -24.93 33.15 25.08
CA PHE A 142 -24.31 34.16 24.22
C PHE A 142 -23.57 35.21 25.04
N THR A 143 -24.15 35.70 26.12
CA THR A 143 -23.51 36.69 27.00
C THR A 143 -22.23 36.14 27.64
N MET A 144 -22.28 34.90 28.16
CA MET A 144 -21.10 34.20 28.70
C MET A 144 -20.02 34.01 27.63
N TRP A 145 -20.42 33.53 26.45
CA TRP A 145 -19.54 33.32 25.32
C TRP A 145 -18.89 34.62 24.84
N ALA A 146 -19.68 35.67 24.61
CA ALA A 146 -19.21 36.97 24.14
C ALA A 146 -18.25 37.63 25.14
N LYS A 147 -18.50 37.49 26.45
CA LYS A 147 -17.60 37.97 27.50
C LYS A 147 -16.27 37.22 27.54
N ALA A 148 -16.30 35.90 27.32
CA ALA A 148 -15.12 35.04 27.41
C ALA A 148 -14.31 34.95 26.11
N LEU A 149 -14.94 35.16 24.95
CA LEU A 149 -14.31 34.94 23.64
C LEU A 149 -13.04 35.78 23.41
N PRO A 150 -12.97 37.09 23.73
CA PRO A 150 -11.78 37.91 23.47
C PRO A 150 -10.53 37.41 24.20
N THR A 151 -10.69 36.84 25.39
CA THR A 151 -9.59 36.31 26.19
C THR A 151 -9.29 34.84 25.88
N LEU A 152 -10.29 34.05 25.49
CA LEU A 152 -10.15 32.61 25.26
C LEU A 152 -9.82 32.20 23.83
N LEU A 153 -10.14 33.02 22.82
CA LEU A 153 -10.04 32.61 21.42
C LEU A 153 -8.61 32.21 21.01
N VAL A 154 -7.61 33.04 21.33
CA VAL A 154 -6.21 32.76 20.97
C VAL A 154 -5.67 31.52 21.73
N PRO A 155 -5.79 31.42 23.07
CA PRO A 155 -5.40 30.21 23.79
C PRO A 155 -6.12 28.94 23.30
N ALA A 156 -7.42 29.04 23.01
CA ALA A 156 -8.20 27.92 22.53
C ALA A 156 -7.76 27.48 21.13
N LEU A 157 -7.46 28.41 20.23
CA LEU A 157 -6.94 28.13 18.89
C LEU A 157 -5.57 27.44 18.94
N LEU A 158 -4.65 27.95 19.78
CA LEU A 158 -3.33 27.31 19.98
C LEU A 158 -3.47 25.89 20.52
N LEU A 159 -4.40 25.66 21.45
CA LEU A 159 -4.68 24.33 21.99
C LEU A 159 -5.27 23.39 20.94
N ALA A 160 -6.21 23.87 20.11
CA ALA A 160 -6.75 23.10 18.99
C ALA A 160 -5.66 22.73 17.98
N LEU A 161 -4.75 23.66 17.67
CA LEU A 161 -3.63 23.41 16.78
C LEU A 161 -2.69 22.35 17.37
N ALA A 162 -2.35 22.44 18.66
CA ALA A 162 -1.53 21.44 19.33
C ALA A 162 -2.19 20.05 19.30
N VAL A 163 -3.49 19.96 19.61
CA VAL A 163 -4.25 18.71 19.54
C VAL A 163 -4.34 18.18 18.11
N PHE A 164 -4.51 19.05 17.12
CA PHE A 164 -4.47 18.67 15.70
C PHE A 164 -3.13 18.02 15.34
N VAL A 165 -2.00 18.64 15.73
CA VAL A 165 -0.65 18.08 15.52
C VAL A 165 -0.47 16.76 16.23
N LEU A 166 -0.87 16.64 17.50
CA LEU A 166 -0.76 15.39 18.25
C LEU A 166 -1.62 14.28 17.66
N ARG A 167 -2.81 14.59 17.14
CA ARG A 167 -3.66 13.63 16.42
C ARG A 167 -3.03 13.22 15.09
N ALA A 168 -2.39 14.15 14.38
CA ALA A 168 -1.62 13.83 13.19
C ALA A 168 -0.42 12.92 13.51
N LEU A 169 0.28 13.14 14.63
CA LEU A 169 1.35 12.25 15.10
C LEU A 169 0.81 10.88 15.53
N ALA A 170 -0.36 10.82 16.15
CA ALA A 170 -1.01 9.56 16.52
C ALA A 170 -1.33 8.69 15.29
N PHE A 171 -1.34 9.23 14.07
CA PHE A 171 -1.40 8.45 12.84
C PHE A 171 -0.28 7.40 12.77
N PHE A 172 0.92 7.71 13.26
CA PHE A 172 2.05 6.78 13.26
C PHE A 172 1.88 5.60 14.22
N LEU A 173 0.94 5.66 15.17
CA LEU A 173 0.56 4.47 15.95
C LEU A 173 0.01 3.38 15.03
N ARG A 174 -0.64 3.77 13.92
CA ARG A 174 -1.12 2.82 12.92
C ARG A 174 0.02 2.01 12.31
N LEU A 175 1.28 2.43 12.40
CA LEU A 175 2.38 1.59 11.95
C LEU A 175 2.42 0.27 12.75
N LEU A 176 2.02 0.25 14.02
CA LEU A 176 2.04 -1.00 14.80
C LEU A 176 1.03 -2.01 14.25
N PRO A 177 1.44 -3.28 14.01
CA PRO A 177 0.54 -4.30 13.52
C PRO A 177 -0.47 -4.68 14.62
N LEU A 178 -1.68 -5.08 14.21
CA LEU A 178 -2.78 -5.56 15.05
C LEU A 178 -3.41 -4.53 16.01
N VAL A 179 -2.60 -3.79 16.76
CA VAL A 179 -3.06 -2.85 17.81
C VAL A 179 -2.97 -1.38 17.40
N GLY A 180 -2.24 -1.06 16.32
CA GLY A 180 -1.95 0.32 15.95
C GLY A 180 -3.18 1.15 15.59
N ASP A 181 -4.17 0.55 14.93
CA ASP A 181 -5.41 1.25 14.60
C ASP A 181 -6.25 1.54 15.85
N PHE A 182 -6.27 0.63 16.83
CA PHE A 182 -6.87 0.88 18.14
C PHE A 182 -6.12 1.96 18.91
N GLY A 183 -4.79 1.91 18.92
CA GLY A 183 -3.95 2.94 19.55
C GLY A 183 -4.21 4.33 18.94
N HIS A 184 -4.32 4.41 17.62
CA HIS A 184 -4.68 5.64 16.91
C HIS A 184 -6.07 6.16 17.29
N ALA A 185 -7.08 5.28 17.28
CA ALA A 185 -8.45 5.62 17.69
C ALA A 185 -8.52 6.11 19.14
N ALA A 186 -7.85 5.40 20.05
CA ALA A 186 -7.81 5.72 21.47
C ALA A 186 -7.11 7.05 21.72
N ALA A 187 -5.90 7.25 21.19
CA ALA A 187 -5.16 8.50 21.33
C ALA A 187 -5.95 9.69 20.74
N SER A 188 -6.51 9.52 19.54
CA SER A 188 -7.31 10.57 18.88
C SER A 188 -8.57 10.93 19.66
N THR A 189 -9.27 9.93 20.20
CA THR A 189 -10.47 10.15 21.02
C THR A 189 -10.14 10.82 22.34
N LEU A 190 -9.10 10.34 23.04
CA LEU A 190 -8.67 10.90 24.32
C LEU A 190 -8.23 12.36 24.17
N LEU A 191 -7.45 12.68 23.13
CA LEU A 191 -7.02 14.05 22.85
C LEU A 191 -8.21 14.97 22.56
N LEU A 192 -9.22 14.49 21.82
CA LEU A 192 -10.43 15.26 21.53
C LEU A 192 -11.27 15.49 22.80
N VAL A 193 -11.49 14.45 23.60
CA VAL A 193 -12.24 14.57 24.86
C VAL A 193 -11.51 15.51 25.83
N TRP A 194 -10.19 15.40 25.94
CA TRP A 194 -9.36 16.28 26.75
C TRP A 194 -9.43 17.75 26.29
N LEU A 195 -9.38 18.00 24.97
CA LEU A 195 -9.52 19.34 24.40
C LEU A 195 -10.85 19.98 24.81
N LEU A 196 -11.94 19.23 24.63
CA LEU A 196 -13.29 19.69 24.94
C LEU A 196 -13.47 19.93 26.45
N GLU A 197 -12.97 19.04 27.30
CA GLU A 197 -12.93 19.25 28.75
C GLU A 197 -12.13 20.50 29.15
N ARG A 198 -11.00 20.75 28.47
CA ARG A 198 -10.17 21.93 28.75
C ARG A 198 -10.88 23.21 28.33
N TYR A 199 -11.53 23.23 27.17
CA TYR A 199 -12.38 24.35 26.75
C TYR A 199 -13.51 24.61 27.73
N GLY A 200 -14.22 23.57 28.17
CA GLY A 200 -15.30 23.72 29.15
C GLY A 200 -14.80 24.29 30.49
N ARG A 201 -13.63 23.85 30.98
CA ARG A 201 -13.01 24.41 32.20
C ARG A 201 -12.59 25.86 32.05
N LEU A 202 -11.96 26.21 30.92
CA LEU A 202 -11.57 27.60 30.62
C LEU A 202 -12.80 28.51 30.58
N LEU A 203 -13.84 28.09 29.85
CA LEU A 203 -15.11 28.83 29.78
C LEU A 203 -15.73 29.02 31.18
N GLY A 204 -15.73 27.98 32.02
CA GLY A 204 -16.23 28.05 33.40
C GLY A 204 -15.43 28.99 34.31
N GLN A 205 -14.11 29.05 34.16
CA GLN A 205 -13.25 29.97 34.91
C GLN A 205 -13.47 31.43 34.51
N THR A 206 -13.68 31.69 33.22
CA THR A 206 -13.84 33.06 32.69
C THR A 206 -15.28 33.59 32.84
N ALA A 207 -16.28 32.71 32.88
CA ALA A 207 -17.69 33.08 32.94
C ALA A 207 -18.35 32.93 34.32
N GLY A 208 -17.65 32.37 35.32
CA GLY A 208 -18.08 32.32 36.72
C GLY A 208 -19.07 31.20 37.06
N GLY A 209 -18.67 30.27 37.94
CA GLY A 209 -19.59 29.43 38.72
C GLY A 209 -20.24 28.25 37.99
N LEU A 210 -19.46 27.37 37.35
CA LEU A 210 -19.96 26.07 36.88
C LEU A 210 -19.68 24.97 37.90
N VAL A 211 -20.73 24.38 38.46
CA VAL A 211 -20.64 23.20 39.32
C VAL A 211 -20.52 21.97 38.42
N TRP A 212 -19.45 21.19 38.57
CA TRP A 212 -19.22 19.94 37.84
C TRP A 212 -19.69 18.76 38.69
N PRO A 213 -20.86 18.17 38.43
CA PRO A 213 -21.29 16.99 39.16
C PRO A 213 -20.74 15.71 38.53
N ALA A 214 -20.63 14.67 39.35
CA ALA A 214 -20.37 13.31 38.89
C ALA A 214 -21.54 12.82 38.02
N GLY A 215 -21.21 12.40 36.80
CA GLY A 215 -22.15 12.08 35.73
C GLY A 215 -23.27 11.10 36.14
N SER A 216 -24.50 11.57 36.06
CA SER A 216 -25.70 10.73 36.09
C SER A 216 -26.75 11.31 35.13
N GLY A 217 -27.52 10.44 34.47
CA GLY A 217 -28.66 10.81 33.61
C GLY A 217 -28.57 10.52 32.10
N LEU A 218 -27.42 10.05 31.57
CA LEU A 218 -27.28 9.66 30.15
C LEU A 218 -27.08 8.14 29.94
N GLN A 219 -27.17 7.34 31.00
CA GLN A 219 -26.83 5.91 30.95
C GLN A 219 -27.76 5.12 30.03
N VAL A 220 -29.07 5.32 30.12
CA VAL A 220 -30.06 4.62 29.27
C VAL A 220 -29.84 4.93 27.78
N LEU A 221 -29.65 6.20 27.44
CA LEU A 221 -29.37 6.63 26.07
C LEU A 221 -28.03 6.08 25.57
N THR A 222 -27.00 6.09 26.41
CA THR A 222 -25.69 5.52 26.09
C THR A 222 -25.78 4.01 25.83
N ILE A 223 -26.55 3.29 26.63
CA ILE A 223 -26.78 1.85 26.45
C ILE A 223 -27.55 1.59 25.15
N GLY A 224 -28.62 2.35 24.88
CA GLY A 224 -29.43 2.22 23.66
C GLY A 224 -28.63 2.48 22.39
N VAL A 225 -27.90 3.61 22.33
CA VAL A 225 -27.03 3.94 21.19
C VAL A 225 -25.88 2.94 21.07
N GLY A 226 -25.32 2.48 22.20
CA GLY A 226 -24.29 1.44 22.22
C GLY A 226 -24.77 0.11 21.64
N ALA A 227 -25.98 -0.32 22.01
CA ALA A 227 -26.60 -1.53 21.47
C ALA A 227 -26.86 -1.39 19.96
N LEU A 228 -27.37 -0.24 19.51
CA LEU A 228 -27.58 0.03 18.08
C LEU A 228 -26.25 0.03 17.31
N ALA A 229 -25.18 0.61 17.87
CA ALA A 229 -23.85 0.59 17.27
C ALA A 229 -23.29 -0.83 17.13
N LEU A 230 -23.48 -1.68 18.14
CA LEU A 230 -23.05 -3.09 18.09
C LEU A 230 -23.89 -3.90 17.08
N LEU A 231 -25.20 -3.65 17.01
CA LEU A 231 -26.06 -4.23 15.97
C LEU A 231 -25.59 -3.81 14.58
N ALA A 232 -25.34 -2.53 14.36
CA ALA A 232 -24.85 -1.99 13.08
C ALA A 232 -23.48 -2.58 12.71
N LEU A 233 -22.57 -2.74 13.68
CA LEU A 233 -21.29 -3.43 13.47
C LEU A 233 -21.49 -4.90 13.06
N GLY A 234 -22.39 -5.62 13.74
CA GLY A 234 -22.74 -7.00 13.39
C GLY A 234 -23.33 -7.10 11.97
N LEU A 235 -24.20 -6.16 11.60
CA LEU A 235 -24.77 -6.06 10.25
C LEU A 235 -23.70 -5.72 9.22
N ALA A 236 -22.80 -4.77 9.49
CA ALA A 236 -21.72 -4.40 8.58
C ALA A 236 -20.80 -5.60 8.27
N TRP A 237 -20.61 -6.50 9.23
CA TRP A 237 -19.80 -7.71 9.06
C TRP A 237 -20.54 -8.84 8.33
N ARG A 238 -21.87 -8.95 8.53
CA ARG A 238 -22.69 -10.02 7.91
C ARG A 238 -23.20 -9.66 6.52
N LEU A 239 -23.47 -8.39 6.25
CA LEU A 239 -24.00 -7.95 4.97
C LEU A 239 -22.93 -8.09 3.87
N PRO A 240 -23.35 -8.46 2.64
CA PRO A 240 -22.45 -8.62 1.52
C PRO A 240 -21.71 -7.32 1.22
N GLY A 241 -20.46 -7.48 0.77
CA GLY A 241 -19.56 -6.39 0.43
C GLY A 241 -19.58 -6.02 -1.02
N ALA A 242 -18.53 -5.31 -1.45
CA ALA A 242 -18.23 -5.23 -2.85
C ALA A 242 -18.02 -6.64 -3.40
N GLU A 243 -18.91 -7.09 -4.27
CA GLU A 243 -18.72 -8.30 -5.04
C GLU A 243 -17.77 -7.99 -6.21
N LYS A 244 -16.99 -9.00 -6.62
CA LYS A 244 -16.31 -8.93 -7.91
C LYS A 244 -17.40 -8.82 -8.98
N HIS A 245 -17.23 -7.86 -9.88
CA HIS A 245 -18.12 -7.72 -11.03
C HIS A 245 -17.94 -8.95 -11.94
N ALA A 246 -19.03 -9.44 -12.54
CA ALA A 246 -18.98 -10.64 -13.40
C ALA A 246 -18.12 -10.42 -14.67
N ASP A 247 -17.93 -9.17 -15.07
CA ASP A 247 -17.08 -8.71 -16.17
C ASP A 247 -15.66 -8.29 -15.72
N ALA A 248 -15.31 -8.46 -14.43
CA ALA A 248 -13.95 -8.23 -13.98
C ALA A 248 -13.02 -9.29 -14.59
N VAL A 249 -12.10 -8.84 -15.44
CA VAL A 249 -11.09 -9.71 -16.05
C VAL A 249 -10.07 -10.10 -14.98
N GLU A 250 -9.91 -11.39 -14.72
CA GLU A 250 -8.81 -11.87 -13.89
C GLU A 250 -7.47 -11.44 -14.53
N PRO A 251 -6.45 -11.09 -13.72
CA PRO A 251 -5.17 -10.69 -14.29
C PRO A 251 -4.66 -11.80 -15.23
N PRO A 252 -4.10 -11.44 -16.40
CA PRO A 252 -3.59 -12.44 -17.33
C PRO A 252 -2.53 -13.30 -16.61
N PRO A 253 -2.34 -14.57 -16.96
CA PRO A 253 -1.29 -15.37 -16.34
C PRO A 253 0.10 -14.76 -16.68
N LEU A 254 1.03 -14.79 -15.72
CA LEU A 254 2.41 -14.36 -16.00
C LEU A 254 3.16 -15.39 -16.86
N VAL A 255 2.79 -16.67 -16.75
CA VAL A 255 3.28 -17.74 -17.62
C VAL A 255 2.27 -17.93 -18.73
N VAL A 256 2.65 -17.58 -19.94
CA VAL A 256 1.86 -17.71 -21.17
C VAL A 256 2.42 -18.76 -22.13
N GLY A 257 3.66 -19.21 -21.89
CA GLY A 257 4.25 -20.34 -22.61
C GLY A 257 3.56 -21.64 -22.23
N GLU A 258 3.21 -22.44 -23.24
CA GLU A 258 2.66 -23.78 -23.03
C GLU A 258 3.77 -24.75 -22.59
N PRO A 259 3.49 -25.66 -21.65
CA PRO A 259 4.45 -26.67 -21.25
C PRO A 259 4.74 -27.64 -22.41
N GLU A 260 6.00 -28.03 -22.55
CA GLU A 260 6.41 -29.09 -23.45
C GLU A 260 6.15 -30.45 -22.80
N ALA A 261 5.82 -31.46 -23.62
CA ALA A 261 5.68 -32.83 -23.12
C ALA A 261 7.06 -33.39 -22.75
N VAL A 262 7.35 -33.45 -21.44
CA VAL A 262 8.59 -33.99 -20.90
C VAL A 262 8.30 -35.29 -20.17
N ALA A 263 9.05 -36.35 -20.48
CA ALA A 263 9.01 -37.62 -19.74
C ALA A 263 10.29 -37.77 -18.89
N PRO A 264 10.32 -37.21 -17.67
CA PRO A 264 11.53 -37.26 -16.87
C PRO A 264 11.77 -38.66 -16.30
N VAL A 265 13.04 -39.02 -16.15
CA VAL A 265 13.42 -40.27 -15.48
C VAL A 265 13.39 -40.04 -13.97
N ILE A 266 12.45 -40.68 -13.27
CA ILE A 266 12.27 -40.55 -11.83
C ILE A 266 12.67 -41.84 -11.12
N THR A 267 13.48 -41.72 -10.07
CA THR A 267 13.89 -42.82 -9.20
C THR A 267 13.63 -42.43 -7.75
N ILE A 268 12.86 -43.23 -7.01
CA ILE A 268 12.61 -43.03 -5.58
C ILE A 268 13.42 -44.05 -4.78
N THR A 269 14.05 -43.59 -3.69
CA THR A 269 14.80 -44.45 -2.75
C THR A 269 14.33 -44.18 -1.31
N GLU A 270 14.81 -44.98 -0.36
CA GLU A 270 14.57 -44.71 1.06
C GLU A 270 15.18 -43.38 1.50
N ALA A 271 16.34 -43.01 0.96
CA ALA A 271 17.02 -41.77 1.31
C ALA A 271 16.38 -40.51 0.68
N GLY A 272 15.57 -40.66 -0.38
CA GLY A 272 15.20 -39.53 -1.22
C GLY A 272 14.54 -39.90 -2.55
N ALA A 273 14.76 -39.06 -3.55
CA ALA A 273 14.42 -39.32 -4.94
C ALA A 273 15.32 -38.52 -5.86
N SER A 274 15.39 -38.93 -7.13
CA SER A 274 16.04 -38.18 -8.19
C SER A 274 15.12 -38.09 -9.40
N MET A 275 15.20 -36.99 -10.13
CA MET A 275 14.46 -36.77 -11.36
C MET A 275 15.35 -36.08 -12.38
N THR A 276 15.40 -36.59 -13.61
CA THR A 276 16.28 -36.06 -14.66
C THR A 276 15.49 -35.75 -15.93
N SER A 277 15.79 -34.60 -16.54
CA SER A 277 15.30 -34.22 -17.86
C SER A 277 16.37 -33.41 -18.58
N GLY A 278 16.61 -33.71 -19.86
CA GLY A 278 17.60 -33.00 -20.68
C GLY A 278 18.98 -32.98 -20.03
N GLN A 279 19.46 -31.77 -19.69
CA GLN A 279 20.75 -31.55 -19.03
C GLN A 279 20.62 -31.28 -17.52
N VAL A 280 19.43 -31.45 -16.94
CA VAL A 280 19.14 -31.10 -15.55
C VAL A 280 18.82 -32.35 -14.74
N GLN A 281 19.56 -32.54 -13.65
CA GLN A 281 19.30 -33.56 -12.65
C GLN A 281 18.86 -32.90 -11.36
N VAL A 282 17.75 -33.37 -10.79
CA VAL A 282 17.21 -32.92 -9.51
C VAL A 282 17.34 -34.04 -8.50
N GLU A 283 17.96 -33.77 -7.36
CA GLU A 283 18.10 -34.67 -6.23
C GLU A 283 17.28 -34.15 -5.05
N VAL A 284 16.41 -34.99 -4.50
CA VAL A 284 15.62 -34.74 -3.30
C VAL A 284 16.14 -35.64 -2.19
N ARG A 285 16.59 -35.07 -1.07
CA ARG A 285 16.98 -35.83 0.13
C ARG A 285 15.90 -35.72 1.19
N ARG A 286 15.53 -36.83 1.85
CA ARG A 286 14.50 -36.84 2.90
C ARG A 286 14.96 -36.19 4.20
N SER A 287 16.18 -36.48 4.67
CA SER A 287 16.65 -36.04 5.98
C SER A 287 18.15 -35.68 6.00
N PRO A 288 18.53 -34.44 6.39
CA PRO A 288 17.63 -33.29 6.45
C PRO A 288 17.11 -32.95 5.05
N PHE A 289 15.86 -32.45 4.99
CA PHE A 289 15.16 -32.22 3.73
C PHE A 289 15.89 -31.16 2.89
N THR A 290 16.18 -31.47 1.62
CA THR A 290 16.77 -30.52 0.65
C THR A 290 16.46 -30.98 -0.77
N VAL A 291 16.52 -30.04 -1.71
CA VAL A 291 16.38 -30.23 -3.15
C VAL A 291 17.58 -29.58 -3.81
N VAL A 292 18.28 -30.31 -4.67
CA VAL A 292 19.48 -29.84 -5.38
C VAL A 292 19.24 -30.04 -6.86
N ALA A 293 19.31 -28.96 -7.65
CA ALA A 293 19.32 -29.02 -9.10
C ALA A 293 20.76 -28.89 -9.60
N LYS A 294 21.19 -29.81 -10.45
CA LYS A 294 22.52 -29.87 -11.05
C LYS A 294 22.44 -29.96 -12.57
N ASN A 295 23.48 -29.50 -13.25
CA ASN A 295 23.65 -29.78 -14.68
C ASN A 295 24.23 -31.20 -14.89
N SER A 296 24.37 -31.61 -16.15
CA SER A 296 24.98 -32.89 -16.53
C SER A 296 26.46 -33.05 -16.17
N GLN A 297 27.15 -31.94 -15.87
CA GLN A 297 28.55 -31.92 -15.40
C GLN A 297 28.65 -32.04 -13.88
N GLY A 298 27.53 -32.04 -13.16
CA GLY A 298 27.45 -32.10 -11.70
C GLY A 298 27.53 -30.75 -11.00
N ASP A 299 27.62 -29.63 -11.73
CA ASP A 299 27.59 -28.30 -11.14
C ASP A 299 26.21 -28.01 -10.55
N VAL A 300 26.19 -27.48 -9.33
CA VAL A 300 24.96 -27.06 -8.66
C VAL A 300 24.43 -25.79 -9.31
N LEU A 301 23.25 -25.89 -9.92
CA LEU A 301 22.51 -24.79 -10.53
C LEU A 301 21.72 -24.01 -9.48
N TRP A 302 21.12 -24.74 -8.54
CA TRP A 302 20.32 -24.18 -7.46
C TRP A 302 20.15 -25.21 -6.34
N GLN A 303 20.09 -24.76 -5.09
CA GLN A 303 19.93 -25.64 -3.95
C GLN A 303 19.01 -25.04 -2.88
N LEU A 304 18.01 -25.80 -2.45
CA LEU A 304 17.26 -25.53 -1.23
C LEU A 304 18.16 -25.77 -0.02
N ALA A 305 18.23 -24.81 0.91
CA ALA A 305 18.95 -25.03 2.17
C ALA A 305 18.33 -26.21 2.95
N GLU A 306 19.10 -26.81 3.86
CA GLU A 306 18.60 -27.90 4.70
C GLU A 306 17.39 -27.43 5.54
N ASN A 307 16.25 -28.10 5.35
CA ASN A 307 14.95 -27.68 5.87
C ASN A 307 14.62 -26.21 5.51
N GLY A 308 14.99 -25.80 4.29
CA GLY A 308 14.87 -24.43 3.79
C GLY A 308 13.45 -24.02 3.43
N LEU A 309 12.53 -24.98 3.28
CA LEU A 309 11.10 -24.71 3.11
C LEU A 309 10.49 -24.34 4.46
N ARG A 310 9.86 -23.16 4.56
CA ARG A 310 9.39 -22.62 5.83
C ARG A 310 7.96 -22.11 5.78
N GLN A 311 7.28 -22.31 6.89
CA GLN A 311 5.97 -21.74 7.18
C GLN A 311 6.14 -20.52 8.07
N ASP A 312 5.63 -19.38 7.61
CA ASP A 312 5.77 -18.11 8.32
C ASP A 312 4.41 -17.53 8.73
N ILE A 313 4.40 -16.81 9.86
CA ILE A 313 3.35 -15.84 10.19
C ILE A 313 3.94 -14.46 9.98
N LEU A 314 3.53 -13.83 8.87
CA LEU A 314 3.95 -12.50 8.49
C LEU A 314 2.80 -11.52 8.72
N LEU A 315 3.11 -10.45 9.43
CA LEU A 315 2.25 -9.29 9.57
C LEU A 315 2.83 -8.22 8.68
N GLN A 316 2.03 -7.72 7.75
CA GLN A 316 2.41 -6.63 6.87
C GLN A 316 1.46 -5.47 7.05
N LYS A 317 2.02 -4.25 7.02
CA LYS A 317 1.26 -3.02 6.97
C LYS A 317 1.85 -2.09 5.92
N ILE A 318 1.04 -1.76 4.91
CA ILE A 318 1.34 -0.74 3.91
C ILE A 318 0.41 0.44 4.18
N ILE A 319 0.98 1.63 4.34
CA ILE A 319 0.20 2.84 4.61
C ILE A 319 0.61 3.91 3.60
N ALA A 320 -0.35 4.40 2.83
CA ALA A 320 -0.15 5.57 1.99
C ALA A 320 0.03 6.82 2.87
N ILE A 321 1.07 7.61 2.60
CA ILE A 321 1.38 8.81 3.37
C ILE A 321 0.45 9.93 2.92
N PRO A 322 -0.42 10.48 3.79
CA PRO A 322 -1.48 11.40 3.38
C PRO A 322 -0.99 12.74 2.82
N PHE A 323 0.23 13.16 3.19
CA PHE A 323 0.76 14.50 2.88
C PHE A 323 1.72 14.52 1.68
N LEU A 324 2.13 13.36 1.14
CA LEU A 324 3.01 13.28 -0.02
C LEU A 324 2.26 12.62 -1.18
N TYR A 325 1.89 13.46 -2.13
CA TYR A 325 1.03 13.25 -3.29
C TYR A 325 1.35 12.08 -4.24
N THR A 326 2.42 11.33 -4.01
CA THR A 326 3.07 10.50 -5.03
C THR A 326 2.98 9.00 -4.74
N GLY A 327 1.80 8.49 -4.34
CA GLY A 327 1.67 7.05 -4.08
C GLY A 327 2.69 6.52 -3.05
N ASN A 328 3.20 7.42 -2.20
CA ASN A 328 4.27 7.16 -1.27
C ASN A 328 3.76 6.23 -0.18
N THR A 329 4.40 5.08 -0.02
CA THR A 329 3.96 4.11 0.97
C THR A 329 4.99 3.92 2.07
N MET A 330 4.54 3.83 3.32
CA MET A 330 5.33 3.23 4.38
C MET A 330 5.01 1.75 4.44
N LYS A 331 6.03 0.91 4.30
CA LYS A 331 5.90 -0.53 4.33
C LYS A 331 6.57 -1.08 5.58
N PHE A 332 5.82 -1.80 6.37
CA PHE A 332 6.33 -2.50 7.53
C PHE A 332 6.00 -3.98 7.45
N LYS A 333 6.95 -4.80 7.87
CA LYS A 333 6.87 -6.24 7.86
C LYS A 333 7.37 -6.76 9.20
N TRP A 334 6.59 -7.61 9.85
CA TRP A 334 6.98 -8.34 11.04
C TRP A 334 6.83 -9.83 10.80
N ARG A 335 7.90 -10.57 11.04
CA ARG A 335 7.84 -12.02 11.10
C ARG A 335 7.60 -12.41 12.55
N ALA A 336 6.33 -12.64 12.90
CA ALA A 336 5.93 -13.02 14.24
C ALA A 336 6.37 -14.45 14.57
N TRP A 337 6.41 -15.33 13.56
CA TRP A 337 6.81 -16.72 13.71
C TRP A 337 7.30 -17.32 12.38
N SER A 338 8.16 -18.33 12.45
CA SER A 338 8.73 -19.00 11.27
C SER A 338 9.34 -20.35 11.64
N GLN A 339 8.81 -21.44 11.12
CA GLN A 339 9.33 -22.80 11.35
C GLN A 339 9.70 -23.51 10.04
N PRO A 340 10.71 -24.40 10.02
CA PRO A 340 10.92 -25.31 8.91
C PRO A 340 9.74 -26.28 8.76
N ILE A 341 9.44 -26.66 7.53
CA ILE A 341 8.42 -27.65 7.20
C ILE A 341 9.11 -28.99 7.00
N SER A 342 9.25 -29.75 8.08
CA SER A 342 9.86 -31.08 8.11
C SER A 342 9.25 -31.92 9.26
N PRO A 343 9.35 -33.26 9.23
CA PRO A 343 10.01 -34.12 8.23
C PRO A 343 9.20 -34.31 6.94
N VAL A 344 9.84 -34.89 5.92
CA VAL A 344 9.16 -35.46 4.75
C VAL A 344 8.35 -36.68 5.20
N THR A 345 7.07 -36.71 4.87
CA THR A 345 6.17 -37.83 5.20
C THR A 345 5.93 -38.76 4.02
N GLY A 346 6.09 -38.28 2.79
CA GLY A 346 5.91 -39.07 1.58
C GLY A 346 6.68 -38.53 0.39
N ILE A 347 7.09 -39.42 -0.51
CA ILE A 347 7.59 -39.09 -1.84
C ILE A 347 6.92 -40.06 -2.81
N GLU A 348 6.25 -39.53 -3.82
CA GLU A 348 5.50 -40.29 -4.83
C GLU A 348 5.66 -39.67 -6.21
N VAL A 349 5.27 -40.43 -7.24
CA VAL A 349 5.22 -39.96 -8.62
C VAL A 349 3.76 -39.72 -8.99
N ASP A 350 3.47 -38.55 -9.56
CA ASP A 350 2.15 -38.22 -10.11
C ASP A 350 2.32 -37.72 -11.55
N GLY A 351 2.11 -38.64 -12.49
CA GLY A 351 2.37 -38.42 -13.91
C GLY A 351 3.86 -38.21 -14.18
N ASP A 352 4.19 -37.03 -14.71
CA ASP A 352 5.56 -36.56 -15.00
C ASP A 352 6.20 -35.80 -13.83
N ALA A 353 5.52 -35.72 -12.67
CA ALA A 353 5.97 -34.95 -11.53
C ALA A 353 6.40 -35.83 -10.36
N LEU A 354 7.42 -35.35 -9.65
CA LEU A 354 7.81 -35.87 -8.35
C LEU A 354 7.11 -35.05 -7.25
N VAL A 355 6.30 -35.71 -6.44
CA VAL A 355 5.53 -35.08 -5.37
C VAL A 355 6.13 -35.45 -4.02
N VAL A 356 6.48 -34.44 -3.23
CA VAL A 356 7.03 -34.58 -1.88
C VAL A 356 6.02 -34.00 -0.90
N THR A 357 5.55 -34.83 0.02
CA THR A 357 4.60 -34.42 1.06
C THR A 357 5.35 -34.18 2.36
N LEU A 358 5.13 -33.01 2.96
CA LEU A 358 5.74 -32.59 4.23
C LEU A 358 4.66 -31.97 5.12
N ARG A 359 4.40 -32.52 6.32
CA ARG A 359 3.36 -32.01 7.25
C ARG A 359 2.06 -31.59 6.52
N ASN A 360 1.78 -30.28 6.42
CA ASN A 360 0.62 -29.65 5.80
C ASN A 360 0.94 -28.99 4.44
N VAL A 361 1.99 -29.47 3.76
CA VAL A 361 2.54 -28.87 2.55
C VAL A 361 2.88 -29.96 1.53
N THR A 362 2.56 -29.68 0.28
CA THR A 362 2.95 -30.51 -0.86
C THR A 362 3.92 -29.71 -1.73
N LEU A 363 5.07 -30.29 -2.03
CA LEU A 363 6.01 -29.79 -3.04
C LEU A 363 5.90 -30.67 -4.28
N ARG A 364 5.44 -30.12 -5.39
CA ARG A 364 5.43 -30.77 -6.71
C ARG A 364 6.62 -30.25 -7.52
N LEU A 365 7.47 -31.16 -8.00
CA LEU A 365 8.59 -30.89 -8.89
C LEU A 365 8.23 -31.46 -10.27
N SER A 366 8.33 -30.65 -11.32
CA SER A 366 8.03 -31.05 -12.70
C SER A 366 8.89 -30.25 -13.69
N PHE A 367 8.98 -30.68 -14.93
CA PHE A 367 9.67 -29.92 -15.98
C PHE A 367 8.64 -29.25 -16.90
N HIS A 368 8.69 -27.92 -17.00
CA HIS A 368 7.85 -27.18 -17.96
C HIS A 368 8.40 -27.31 -19.39
N ALA A 369 9.72 -27.43 -19.51
CA ALA A 369 10.45 -27.79 -20.72
C ALA A 369 11.70 -28.57 -20.27
N PRO A 370 12.43 -29.25 -21.17
CA PRO A 370 13.54 -30.13 -20.78
C PRO A 370 14.59 -29.49 -19.86
N ASP A 371 14.77 -28.17 -19.96
CA ASP A 371 15.73 -27.33 -19.24
C ASP A 371 15.05 -26.23 -18.35
N ILE A 372 13.75 -26.35 -18.09
CA ILE A 372 13.00 -25.47 -17.20
C ILE A 372 12.35 -26.28 -16.08
N LEU A 373 12.95 -26.26 -14.89
CA LEU A 373 12.41 -26.93 -13.71
C LEU A 373 11.34 -26.05 -13.05
N ARG A 374 10.18 -26.63 -12.75
CA ARG A 374 9.10 -26.00 -11.99
C ARG A 374 9.00 -26.62 -10.60
N LEU A 375 8.87 -25.77 -9.58
CA LEU A 375 8.65 -26.16 -8.18
C LEU A 375 7.38 -25.47 -7.67
N GLN A 376 6.36 -26.26 -7.33
CA GLN A 376 5.11 -25.75 -6.77
C GLN A 376 4.98 -26.19 -5.32
N VAL A 377 4.84 -25.22 -4.42
CA VAL A 377 4.59 -25.45 -2.99
C VAL A 377 3.15 -25.05 -2.70
N CYS A 378 2.36 -25.99 -2.21
CA CYS A 378 0.96 -25.79 -1.84
C CYS A 378 0.79 -26.05 -0.35
N HIS A 379 0.22 -25.10 0.40
CA HIS A 379 -0.18 -25.33 1.79
C HIS A 379 -1.65 -25.77 1.87
N SER A 380 -1.93 -26.85 2.60
CA SER A 380 -3.30 -27.36 2.78
C SER A 380 -4.12 -26.61 3.84
N SER A 381 -3.48 -25.78 4.68
CA SER A 381 -4.15 -25.02 5.75
C SER A 381 -4.36 -23.55 5.39
N LEU A 382 -5.51 -22.99 5.80
CA LEU A 382 -5.85 -21.55 5.64
C LEU A 382 -4.93 -20.60 6.43
N ILE A 383 -4.17 -21.15 7.37
CA ILE A 383 -3.10 -20.49 8.14
C ILE A 383 -1.88 -21.40 7.96
N PRO A 384 -0.83 -20.99 7.24
CA PRO A 384 -0.17 -19.68 7.21
C PRO A 384 -0.77 -18.71 6.18
N ARG A 385 -0.16 -17.52 6.06
CA ARG A 385 -0.50 -16.50 5.03
C ARG A 385 0.70 -16.19 4.13
N SER A 386 1.71 -17.05 4.14
CA SER A 386 2.96 -16.83 3.40
C SER A 386 3.82 -18.09 3.37
N SER A 387 4.40 -18.34 2.21
CA SER A 387 5.42 -19.35 1.97
C SER A 387 6.80 -18.70 1.90
N SER A 388 7.76 -19.29 2.61
CA SER A 388 9.16 -18.89 2.57
C SER A 388 10.01 -20.04 2.08
N LEU A 389 10.98 -19.70 1.24
CA LEU A 389 12.00 -20.64 0.81
C LEU A 389 13.37 -20.02 1.04
N VAL A 390 14.24 -20.80 1.67
CA VAL A 390 15.64 -20.46 1.93
C VAL A 390 16.50 -21.29 0.99
N PHE A 391 17.20 -20.63 0.07
CA PHE A 391 18.08 -21.28 -0.89
C PHE A 391 19.53 -20.88 -0.67
N LEU A 392 20.43 -21.76 -1.09
CA LEU A 392 21.86 -21.55 -1.08
C LEU A 392 22.28 -21.07 -2.46
N ALA A 393 23.19 -20.10 -2.47
CA ALA A 393 23.96 -19.75 -3.64
C ALA A 393 25.45 -19.81 -3.30
N PRO A 394 26.31 -20.16 -4.27
CA PRO A 394 27.75 -20.06 -4.13
C PRO A 394 28.23 -18.66 -3.68
N ALA A 395 29.38 -18.57 -3.02
CA ALA A 395 29.93 -17.28 -2.55
C ALA A 395 30.23 -16.27 -3.68
N ASP A 396 30.52 -16.77 -4.88
CA ASP A 396 30.76 -16.02 -6.11
C ASP A 396 29.46 -15.70 -6.88
N ALA A 397 28.29 -15.96 -6.30
CA ALA A 397 27.01 -15.69 -6.96
C ALA A 397 26.66 -14.19 -6.92
N HIS A 398 26.35 -13.63 -8.08
CA HIS A 398 25.82 -12.29 -8.30
C HIS A 398 24.32 -12.35 -8.62
N TYR A 399 23.57 -11.35 -8.19
CA TYR A 399 22.11 -11.31 -8.38
C TYR A 399 21.73 -10.12 -9.24
N LEU A 400 21.26 -10.39 -10.46
CA LEU A 400 20.92 -9.39 -11.47
C LEU A 400 19.42 -9.44 -11.80
N GLY A 401 18.84 -8.33 -12.26
CA GLY A 401 17.43 -8.26 -12.68
C GLY A 401 16.51 -7.65 -11.62
N PHE A 402 15.45 -8.38 -11.25
CA PHE A 402 14.35 -7.90 -10.40
C PHE A 402 13.49 -6.79 -11.04
N GLY A 403 13.50 -6.69 -12.37
CA GLY A 403 12.85 -5.62 -13.14
C GLY A 403 13.73 -4.38 -13.23
N GLN A 404 13.09 -3.20 -13.33
CA GLN A 404 13.80 -1.93 -13.34
C GLN A 404 14.27 -1.58 -11.92
N ARG A 405 15.58 -1.45 -11.70
CA ARG A 405 16.16 -1.05 -10.41
C ARG A 405 17.15 0.10 -10.60
N PHE A 406 17.07 1.08 -9.70
CA PHE A 406 17.83 2.33 -9.78
C PHE A 406 19.02 2.39 -8.81
N ASN A 407 19.04 1.53 -7.79
CA ASN A 407 20.08 1.52 -6.77
C ASN A 407 21.42 0.99 -7.30
N LYS A 408 21.41 -0.23 -7.86
CA LYS A 408 22.60 -0.91 -8.39
C LYS A 408 22.24 -2.06 -9.31
N VAL A 409 23.23 -2.53 -10.07
CA VAL A 409 23.07 -3.66 -11.00
C VAL A 409 23.15 -5.00 -10.25
N ASP A 410 24.19 -5.21 -9.44
CA ASP A 410 24.36 -6.40 -8.60
C ASP A 410 23.69 -6.19 -7.24
N GLN A 411 22.63 -6.93 -6.97
CA GLN A 411 21.75 -6.76 -5.81
C GLN A 411 22.24 -7.48 -4.54
N ARG A 412 23.47 -8.03 -4.51
CA ARG A 412 24.04 -8.61 -3.27
C ARG A 412 23.94 -7.65 -2.07
N GLY A 413 23.55 -8.18 -0.92
CA GLY A 413 23.39 -7.45 0.34
C GLY A 413 22.08 -6.68 0.48
N GLU A 414 21.22 -6.70 -0.55
CA GLU A 414 19.94 -6.01 -0.53
C GLU A 414 18.79 -6.91 -0.06
N GLU A 415 17.71 -6.26 0.36
CA GLU A 415 16.41 -6.89 0.53
C GLU A 415 15.46 -6.37 -0.55
N ILE A 416 15.31 -7.09 -1.65
CA ILE A 416 14.57 -6.63 -2.81
C ILE A 416 13.09 -6.86 -2.62
N TYR A 417 12.30 -5.80 -2.78
CA TYR A 417 10.84 -5.86 -2.75
C TYR A 417 10.26 -5.82 -4.17
N CYS A 418 9.40 -6.78 -4.49
CA CYS A 418 8.61 -6.78 -5.72
C CYS A 418 7.18 -6.33 -5.38
N PHE A 419 6.99 -5.02 -5.48
CA PHE A 419 5.73 -4.31 -5.27
C PHE A 419 5.81 -3.03 -6.10
N VAL A 420 4.78 -2.78 -6.91
CA VAL A 420 4.75 -1.64 -7.84
C VAL A 420 4.57 -0.35 -7.04
N GLU A 421 5.51 0.58 -7.18
CA GLU A 421 5.48 1.85 -6.48
C GLU A 421 6.01 2.97 -7.37
N GLU A 422 5.62 4.21 -7.08
CA GLU A 422 6.26 5.36 -7.70
C GLU A 422 7.78 5.30 -7.47
N GLY A 423 8.54 5.40 -8.56
CA GLY A 423 10.00 5.22 -8.52
C GLY A 423 10.68 6.19 -7.57
N GLY A 424 11.83 5.78 -7.03
CA GLY A 424 12.65 6.63 -6.17
C GLY A 424 13.27 7.79 -6.94
N VAL A 425 12.54 8.89 -7.12
CA VAL A 425 13.14 10.16 -7.57
C VAL A 425 14.10 10.60 -6.47
N GLY A 426 15.38 10.76 -6.79
CA GLY A 426 16.39 11.24 -5.85
C GLY A 426 16.04 12.65 -5.37
N TYR A 427 15.32 12.77 -4.26
CA TYR A 427 15.08 14.05 -3.60
C TYR A 427 16.39 14.54 -2.96
N ALA A 428 17.32 15.04 -3.78
CA ALA A 428 18.64 15.50 -3.35
C ALA A 428 18.57 16.47 -2.16
N GLY A 429 17.53 17.31 -2.09
CA GLY A 429 17.34 18.28 -1.00
C GLY A 429 16.72 17.76 0.30
N LEU A 430 15.90 16.69 0.26
CA LEU A 430 15.25 16.13 1.47
C LEU A 430 16.00 14.91 2.04
N ARG A 431 16.96 14.37 1.28
CA ARG A 431 17.79 13.21 1.64
C ARG A 431 18.45 13.32 3.02
N PRO A 432 19.06 14.44 3.47
CA PRO A 432 19.81 14.45 4.72
C PRO A 432 18.93 14.23 5.96
N ILE A 433 17.81 14.96 6.06
CA ILE A 433 16.89 14.89 7.20
C ILE A 433 16.17 13.53 7.21
N LEU A 434 15.72 13.05 6.05
CA LEU A 434 15.01 11.77 5.96
C LEU A 434 15.94 10.58 6.19
N LYS A 435 17.20 10.62 5.72
CA LYS A 435 18.21 9.60 6.05
C LYS A 435 18.52 9.55 7.54
N HIS A 436 18.57 10.70 8.21
CA HIS A 436 18.86 10.78 9.65
C HIS A 436 17.73 10.19 10.52
N VAL A 437 16.47 10.37 10.11
CA VAL A 437 15.30 9.91 10.88
C VAL A 437 14.93 8.45 10.56
N PHE A 438 15.05 8.01 9.30
CA PHE A 438 14.54 6.71 8.85
C PHE A 438 15.62 5.72 8.37
N GLY A 439 16.89 6.12 8.34
CA GLY A 439 18.03 5.28 7.95
C GLY A 439 18.22 5.12 6.43
N GLU A 440 19.29 4.43 6.04
CA GLU A 440 19.67 4.21 4.61
C GLU A 440 18.85 3.10 3.93
N ARG A 441 18.09 2.31 4.69
CA ARG A 441 17.43 1.09 4.19
C ARG A 441 16.01 1.37 3.67
N GLY A 442 15.94 1.91 2.45
CA GLY A 442 15.01 1.43 1.42
C GLY A 442 13.49 1.54 1.60
N SER A 443 12.95 2.20 2.63
CA SER A 443 11.50 2.13 2.91
C SER A 443 10.81 3.46 3.16
N PHE A 444 11.44 4.60 2.86
CA PHE A 444 10.77 5.89 3.06
C PHE A 444 11.06 7.00 2.03
N PRO A 445 10.01 7.65 1.49
CA PRO A 445 8.76 6.94 1.24
C PRO A 445 9.05 5.76 0.30
N ASN A 446 9.84 6.00 -0.76
CA ASN A 446 10.11 5.03 -1.80
C ASN A 446 11.63 4.87 -2.00
N GLY A 447 12.34 4.39 -0.98
CA GLY A 447 13.82 4.29 -0.97
C GLY A 447 14.42 3.62 -2.23
N GLU A 448 15.74 3.64 -2.39
CA GLU A 448 16.43 3.41 -3.68
C GLU A 448 16.07 2.12 -4.45
N GLN A 449 15.43 1.15 -3.80
CA GLN A 449 14.92 -0.08 -4.40
C GLN A 449 13.51 0.02 -5.01
N CYS A 450 12.76 1.09 -4.74
CA CYS A 450 11.38 1.25 -5.22
C CYS A 450 11.36 1.55 -6.71
N THR A 451 10.34 1.00 -7.38
CA THR A 451 10.27 1.00 -8.84
C THR A 451 8.84 0.82 -9.31
N GLY A 452 8.50 1.50 -10.41
CA GLY A 452 7.23 1.31 -11.10
C GLY A 452 7.18 -0.02 -11.86
N PHE A 453 8.33 -0.70 -12.02
CA PHE A 453 8.39 -1.93 -12.79
C PHE A 453 9.24 -3.03 -12.14
N PRO A 454 8.82 -3.54 -10.97
CA PRO A 454 9.43 -4.72 -10.37
C PRO A 454 9.04 -5.97 -11.17
N VAL A 455 9.99 -6.86 -11.39
CA VAL A 455 9.75 -8.16 -12.03
C VAL A 455 10.21 -9.26 -11.08
N PRO A 456 9.38 -10.28 -10.78
CA PRO A 456 9.75 -11.37 -9.88
C PRO A 456 10.66 -12.41 -10.56
N PHE A 457 11.72 -11.94 -11.20
CA PHE A 457 12.72 -12.72 -11.91
C PHE A 457 14.12 -12.16 -11.59
N CYS A 458 15.07 -13.04 -11.31
CA CYS A 458 16.48 -12.67 -11.23
C CYS A 458 17.38 -13.69 -11.89
N LEU A 459 18.55 -13.25 -12.32
CA LEU A 459 19.66 -14.11 -12.72
C LEU A 459 20.58 -14.27 -11.52
N ILE A 460 20.89 -15.52 -11.19
CA ILE A 460 21.94 -15.93 -10.26
C ILE A 460 23.15 -16.28 -11.14
N SER A 461 23.99 -15.27 -11.39
CA SER A 461 25.19 -15.39 -12.23
C SER A 461 26.39 -15.77 -11.37
N ARG A 462 27.36 -16.49 -11.93
CA ARG A 462 28.61 -16.83 -11.24
C ARG A 462 29.80 -16.20 -11.96
N GLU A 463 30.89 -15.94 -11.23
CA GLU A 463 32.17 -15.57 -11.85
C GLU A 463 32.70 -16.72 -12.72
N HIS A 464 32.53 -17.96 -12.24
CA HIS A 464 32.83 -19.18 -12.97
C HIS A 464 31.68 -20.20 -12.81
N GLY A 465 31.21 -20.76 -13.93
CA GLY A 465 30.16 -21.78 -13.95
C GLY A 465 28.82 -21.30 -14.49
N PRO A 466 27.76 -22.12 -14.34
CA PRO A 466 26.47 -21.84 -14.97
C PRO A 466 25.72 -20.68 -14.31
N THR A 467 24.90 -20.00 -15.11
CA THR A 467 23.96 -18.98 -14.65
C THR A 467 22.57 -19.58 -14.55
N THR A 468 21.85 -19.32 -13.45
CA THR A 468 20.47 -19.79 -13.27
C THR A 468 19.51 -18.61 -13.26
N GLY A 469 18.45 -18.65 -14.06
CA GLY A 469 17.32 -17.73 -13.91
C GLY A 469 16.32 -18.27 -12.89
N LEU A 470 15.99 -17.47 -11.88
CA LEU A 470 14.97 -17.78 -10.88
C LEU A 470 13.76 -16.87 -11.10
N PHE A 471 12.63 -17.44 -11.50
CA PHE A 471 11.35 -16.75 -11.64
C PHE A 471 10.37 -17.28 -10.60
N TRP A 472 9.65 -16.39 -9.90
CA TRP A 472 8.55 -16.79 -9.02
C TRP A 472 7.23 -16.20 -9.51
N ASN A 473 6.34 -17.09 -9.95
CA ASN A 473 5.10 -16.77 -10.63
C ASN A 473 4.04 -16.31 -9.62
N THR A 474 4.00 -15.01 -9.34
CA THR A 474 3.00 -14.42 -8.44
C THR A 474 2.74 -12.95 -8.72
N TYR A 475 1.49 -12.55 -8.55
CA TYR A 475 1.08 -11.14 -8.45
C TYR A 475 1.11 -10.62 -7.00
N GLN A 476 1.27 -11.53 -6.03
CA GLN A 476 1.29 -11.15 -4.62
C GLN A 476 2.60 -10.44 -4.26
N PRO A 477 2.57 -9.53 -3.27
CA PRO A 477 3.78 -8.92 -2.79
C PRO A 477 4.79 -9.97 -2.34
N SER A 478 6.04 -9.79 -2.77
CA SER A 478 7.12 -10.74 -2.54
C SER A 478 8.43 -10.02 -2.29
N TRP A 479 9.34 -10.66 -1.55
CA TRP A 479 10.68 -10.11 -1.34
C TRP A 479 11.73 -11.19 -1.27
N VAL A 480 12.94 -10.79 -1.65
CA VAL A 480 14.13 -11.63 -1.59
C VAL A 480 15.18 -10.91 -0.75
N LYS A 481 15.59 -11.54 0.35
CA LYS A 481 16.74 -11.09 1.12
C LYS A 481 17.99 -11.77 0.59
N LEU A 482 18.93 -10.96 0.12
CA LEU A 482 20.18 -11.39 -0.48
C LEU A 482 21.36 -11.19 0.48
N PRO A 483 22.34 -12.10 0.48
CA PRO A 483 23.53 -12.02 1.29
C PRO A 483 24.48 -10.92 0.79
N PRO A 484 25.21 -10.22 1.68
CA PRO A 484 26.27 -9.30 1.25
C PRO A 484 27.41 -10.06 0.57
N PRO A 485 28.26 -9.39 -0.23
CA PRO A 485 29.44 -10.01 -0.81
C PRO A 485 30.33 -10.64 0.27
N ALA A 486 30.90 -11.82 -0.01
CA ALA A 486 31.90 -12.43 0.86
C ALA A 486 33.09 -11.47 1.04
N THR A 487 33.42 -11.09 2.28
CA THR A 487 34.70 -10.44 2.57
C THR A 487 35.69 -11.50 3.05
N ARG A 488 36.98 -11.33 2.75
CA ARG A 488 38.05 -12.29 3.07
C ARG A 488 38.14 -12.72 4.56
N ASN A 489 37.45 -12.04 5.49
CA ASN A 489 37.54 -12.25 6.94
C ASN A 489 36.21 -12.57 7.66
N THR A 490 35.10 -12.84 6.96
CA THR A 490 33.84 -13.18 7.66
C THR A 490 33.74 -14.67 7.99
N GLU A 491 34.27 -15.06 9.16
CA GLU A 491 33.76 -16.24 9.87
C GLU A 491 32.24 -16.10 10.04
N HIS A 492 31.49 -17.04 9.47
CA HIS A 492 30.03 -17.02 9.52
C HIS A 492 29.56 -17.24 10.96
N LYS A 493 29.11 -16.16 11.63
CA LYS A 493 28.19 -16.34 12.76
C LYS A 493 26.89 -16.94 12.21
N PRO A 494 26.41 -18.09 12.73
CA PRO A 494 25.09 -18.61 12.35
C PRO A 494 24.08 -17.51 12.63
N CYS A 495 23.25 -17.22 11.62
CA CYS A 495 22.25 -16.16 11.56
C CYS A 495 21.81 -15.69 12.96
N SER A 496 22.54 -14.72 13.53
CA SER A 496 22.16 -14.17 14.83
C SER A 496 20.88 -13.38 14.58
N MET A 497 19.86 -13.74 15.34
CA MET A 497 18.60 -13.02 15.46
C MET A 497 18.80 -11.52 15.26
N LEU A 498 17.99 -10.95 14.36
CA LEU A 498 17.84 -9.51 14.26
C LEU A 498 17.65 -8.95 15.68
N HIS A 499 18.46 -7.96 16.04
CA HIS A 499 18.32 -7.21 17.29
C HIS A 499 16.98 -6.45 17.22
N VAL A 500 15.91 -7.09 17.68
CA VAL A 500 14.66 -6.42 18.07
C VAL A 500 14.82 -6.09 19.56
N PRO A 501 14.42 -4.91 20.05
CA PRO A 501 14.54 -4.60 21.47
C PRO A 501 13.78 -5.66 22.30
N ARG A 502 14.55 -6.48 23.03
CA ARG A 502 14.21 -7.36 24.15
C ARG A 502 12.88 -8.14 24.08
N PHE A 503 12.96 -9.43 23.76
CA PHE A 503 12.49 -10.54 24.61
C PHE A 503 13.24 -11.82 24.18
N THR A 504 14.13 -12.31 25.04
CA THR A 504 15.06 -13.42 24.76
C THR A 504 14.42 -14.74 25.16
N PHE A 505 14.31 -15.70 24.23
CA PHE A 505 14.20 -17.12 24.57
C PHE A 505 15.41 -17.85 24.01
N HIS A 506 16.14 -18.55 24.88
CA HIS A 506 17.29 -19.39 24.54
C HIS A 506 16.78 -20.74 23.99
N VAL A 507 17.23 -21.13 22.81
CA VAL A 507 17.18 -22.53 22.36
C VAL A 507 18.56 -22.89 21.83
N SER A 508 19.25 -23.79 22.53
CA SER A 508 20.56 -24.34 22.14
C SER A 508 20.37 -25.46 21.12
N GLY A 509 21.12 -25.41 20.03
CA GLY A 509 21.15 -26.46 19.01
C GLY A 509 22.30 -26.21 18.05
N ARG A 510 23.50 -26.69 18.40
CA ARG A 510 24.67 -26.75 17.49
C ARG A 510 24.49 -27.95 16.57
N ALA A 511 24.23 -27.70 15.28
CA ALA A 511 24.52 -28.67 14.22
C ALA A 511 25.43 -27.97 13.21
N ARG A 512 26.70 -28.41 13.14
CA ARG A 512 27.62 -28.09 12.04
C ARG A 512 27.37 -29.15 10.95
N PRO A 513 27.21 -28.78 9.67
CA PRO A 513 27.22 -29.76 8.58
C PRO A 513 28.65 -30.28 8.37
N PRO A 514 28.87 -31.59 8.19
CA PRO A 514 30.12 -32.11 7.67
C PRO A 514 30.04 -32.12 6.13
N VAL A 515 30.82 -31.28 5.46
CA VAL A 515 31.05 -31.41 4.01
C VAL A 515 32.53 -31.16 3.72
N SER A 516 33.21 -32.18 3.22
CA SER A 516 34.55 -32.12 2.65
C SER A 516 34.49 -31.39 1.30
N GLY A 517 34.99 -30.14 1.28
CA GLY A 517 35.07 -29.29 0.09
C GLY A 517 34.90 -27.82 0.49
N ARG A 518 35.95 -27.01 0.37
CA ARG A 518 35.93 -25.57 0.69
C ARG A 518 35.09 -24.79 -0.33
N PHE A 519 33.77 -24.83 -0.22
CA PHE A 519 32.88 -23.86 -0.85
C PHE A 519 32.04 -23.19 0.23
N THR A 520 32.15 -21.87 0.36
CA THR A 520 31.30 -21.08 1.26
C THR A 520 30.00 -20.81 0.51
N PHE A 521 28.85 -21.21 1.06
CA PHE A 521 27.54 -20.89 0.51
C PHE A 521 26.94 -19.72 1.25
N HIS A 522 26.27 -18.83 0.53
CA HIS A 522 25.45 -17.79 1.11
C HIS A 522 23.97 -18.18 1.14
N VAL A 523 23.28 -17.71 2.18
CA VAL A 523 21.88 -18.04 2.44
C VAL A 523 20.98 -16.89 1.99
N SER A 524 20.16 -17.16 0.97
CA SER A 524 19.14 -16.25 0.46
C SER A 524 17.76 -16.70 0.90
N ARG A 525 16.83 -15.75 1.09
CA ARG A 525 15.44 -16.08 1.46
C ARG A 525 14.46 -15.35 0.56
N LEU A 526 13.66 -16.12 -0.17
CA LEU A 526 12.49 -15.65 -0.90
C LEU A 526 11.25 -15.83 -0.01
N THR A 527 10.41 -14.82 0.04
CA THR A 527 9.12 -14.86 0.74
C THR A 527 8.03 -14.33 -0.17
N VAL A 528 6.92 -15.06 -0.29
CA VAL A 528 5.71 -14.64 -1.02
C VAL A 528 4.56 -14.60 -0.02
N LEU A 529 3.76 -13.53 -0.07
CA LEU A 529 2.57 -13.38 0.78
C LEU A 529 1.39 -14.18 0.20
N ASP A 530 1.58 -15.48 0.06
CA ASP A 530 0.59 -16.42 -0.46
C ASP A 530 0.81 -17.81 0.15
N ASN A 531 -0.20 -18.66 0.09
CA ASN A 531 -0.16 -20.08 0.48
C ASN A 531 0.24 -20.99 -0.69
N HIS A 532 0.50 -20.40 -1.85
CA HIS A 532 1.02 -21.06 -3.03
C HIS A 532 2.29 -20.35 -3.48
N LEU A 533 3.36 -21.12 -3.68
CA LEU A 533 4.61 -20.62 -4.26
C LEU A 533 4.93 -21.44 -5.50
N ASP A 534 4.96 -20.78 -6.66
CA ASP A 534 5.26 -21.38 -7.96
C ASP A 534 6.56 -20.81 -8.50
N LEU A 535 7.60 -21.63 -8.57
CA LEU A 535 8.95 -21.25 -8.98
C LEU A 535 9.33 -21.93 -10.29
N TYR A 536 10.05 -21.21 -11.13
CA TYR A 536 10.68 -21.72 -12.33
C TYR A 536 12.18 -21.46 -12.26
N LEU A 537 12.98 -22.50 -12.50
CA LEU A 537 14.42 -22.40 -12.71
C LEU A 537 14.71 -22.52 -14.21
N CYS A 538 15.16 -21.43 -14.79
CA CYS A 538 15.68 -21.37 -16.15
C CYS A 538 17.17 -21.78 -16.10
N THR A 539 17.46 -23.03 -16.48
CA THR A 539 18.77 -23.68 -16.25
C THR A 539 19.75 -23.56 -17.42
N GLY A 540 19.48 -22.71 -18.40
CA GLY A 540 20.34 -22.52 -19.56
C GLY A 540 21.79 -22.17 -19.15
N PRO A 541 22.82 -22.66 -19.87
CA PRO A 541 24.22 -22.59 -19.42
C PRO A 541 24.79 -21.17 -19.35
N THR A 542 24.10 -20.19 -19.93
CA THR A 542 24.51 -18.78 -19.98
C THR A 542 23.36 -17.88 -19.56
N ALA A 543 23.66 -16.65 -19.10
CA ALA A 543 22.65 -15.64 -18.82
C ALA A 543 21.68 -15.43 -19.99
N LEU A 544 22.17 -15.44 -21.25
CA LEU A 544 21.34 -15.31 -22.44
C LEU A 544 20.39 -16.50 -22.60
N ALA A 545 20.85 -17.72 -22.35
CA ALA A 545 20.01 -18.92 -22.42
C ALA A 545 18.92 -18.89 -21.33
N ALA A 546 19.26 -18.49 -20.10
CA ALA A 546 18.28 -18.31 -19.03
C ALA A 546 17.23 -17.23 -19.35
N ILE A 547 17.64 -16.10 -19.93
CA ILE A 547 16.71 -15.05 -20.42
C ILE A 547 15.82 -15.59 -21.56
N ARG A 548 16.39 -16.41 -22.46
CA ARG A 548 15.62 -17.02 -23.56
C ARG A 548 14.56 -17.99 -23.02
N GLN A 549 14.86 -18.76 -21.99
CA GLN A 549 13.87 -19.62 -21.32
C GLN A 549 12.81 -18.78 -20.60
N TYR A 550 13.24 -17.77 -19.83
CA TYR A 550 12.32 -16.88 -19.11
C TYR A 550 11.32 -16.18 -20.03
N THR A 551 11.77 -15.67 -21.18
CA THR A 551 10.89 -15.02 -22.16
C THR A 551 10.13 -16.03 -23.04
N ALA A 552 10.48 -17.32 -23.03
CA ALA A 552 9.59 -18.37 -23.56
C ALA A 552 8.40 -18.59 -22.62
N LEU A 553 8.64 -18.58 -21.30
CA LEU A 553 7.60 -18.71 -20.28
C LEU A 553 6.66 -17.51 -20.25
N THR A 554 7.23 -16.30 -20.28
CA THR A 554 6.51 -15.05 -19.93
C THR A 554 6.12 -14.19 -21.13
N GLY A 555 6.49 -14.61 -22.33
CA GLY A 555 6.24 -13.88 -23.58
C GLY A 555 7.50 -13.20 -24.13
N ARG A 556 7.63 -13.27 -25.46
CA ARG A 556 8.73 -12.62 -26.18
C ARG A 556 8.42 -11.13 -26.36
N PRO A 557 9.37 -10.22 -26.11
CA PRO A 557 9.21 -8.83 -26.49
C PRO A 557 8.98 -8.70 -28.00
N ASN A 558 7.96 -7.95 -28.39
CA ASN A 558 7.73 -7.63 -29.81
C ASN A 558 8.84 -6.72 -30.33
N VAL A 559 9.28 -6.94 -31.57
CA VAL A 559 10.18 -6.01 -32.26
C VAL A 559 9.38 -4.73 -32.56
N PRO A 560 9.76 -3.56 -32.00
CA PRO A 560 9.05 -2.34 -32.27
C PRO A 560 9.21 -1.93 -33.75
N PRO A 561 8.24 -1.21 -34.33
CA PRO A 561 8.39 -0.72 -35.70
C PRO A 561 9.60 0.23 -35.80
N PRO A 562 10.35 0.26 -36.92
CA PRO A 562 11.64 0.95 -37.02
C PRO A 562 11.61 2.44 -36.64
N TRP A 563 10.51 3.14 -36.89
CA TRP A 563 10.36 4.56 -36.58
C TRP A 563 10.44 4.86 -35.07
N VAL A 564 10.19 3.89 -34.19
CA VAL A 564 10.32 4.04 -32.73
C VAL A 564 11.77 4.26 -32.31
N LEU A 565 12.74 3.75 -33.09
CA LEU A 565 14.17 3.85 -32.79
C LEU A 565 14.81 5.17 -33.25
N LEU A 566 14.07 5.98 -34.01
CA LEU A 566 14.49 7.33 -34.44
C LEU A 566 14.20 8.36 -33.34
N PRO A 567 14.76 9.59 -33.38
CA PRO A 567 14.57 10.60 -32.32
C PRO A 567 13.09 11.02 -32.09
N TRP A 568 12.78 11.31 -30.83
CA TRP A 568 11.45 11.73 -30.34
C TRP A 568 11.57 13.14 -29.78
N LYS A 569 10.58 13.98 -30.05
CA LYS A 569 10.45 15.31 -29.46
C LYS A 569 9.14 15.39 -28.69
N THR A 570 9.17 15.88 -27.45
CA THR A 570 7.96 16.23 -26.69
C THR A 570 8.10 17.65 -26.11
N ARG A 571 6.99 18.29 -25.76
CA ARG A 571 6.93 19.53 -24.99
C ARG A 571 6.11 19.26 -23.71
N THR A 572 6.51 19.84 -22.59
CA THR A 572 5.75 19.79 -21.32
C THR A 572 5.03 21.12 -21.11
N GLY A 573 3.80 21.09 -20.60
CA GLY A 573 2.97 22.29 -20.40
C GLY A 573 1.81 22.41 -21.40
N PRO A 574 1.12 23.56 -21.49
CA PRO A 574 -0.02 23.77 -22.38
C PRO A 574 0.45 23.93 -23.83
N VAL A 575 0.78 22.81 -24.46
CA VAL A 575 1.16 22.71 -25.88
C VAL A 575 -0.08 22.82 -26.74
N THR A 576 0.03 23.53 -27.86
CA THR A 576 -1.03 23.72 -28.86
C THR A 576 -0.70 23.04 -30.19
N GLU A 577 -1.66 22.98 -31.10
CA GLU A 577 -1.42 22.47 -32.45
C GLU A 577 -0.37 23.27 -33.24
N ASP A 578 -0.25 24.58 -33.00
CA ASP A 578 0.76 25.42 -33.65
C ASP A 578 2.17 25.08 -33.15
N ASP A 579 2.33 24.78 -31.87
CA ASP A 579 3.61 24.31 -31.31
C ASP A 579 4.05 22.98 -31.93
N VAL A 580 3.09 22.08 -32.19
CA VAL A 580 3.35 20.79 -32.85
C VAL A 580 3.78 21.01 -34.30
N ARG A 581 3.11 21.93 -35.02
CA ARG A 581 3.48 22.32 -36.38
C ARG A 581 4.87 22.95 -36.43
N GLU A 582 5.16 23.85 -35.50
CA GLU A 582 6.47 24.50 -35.37
C GLU A 582 7.57 23.45 -35.13
N ASP A 583 7.37 22.49 -34.21
CA ASP A 583 8.34 21.42 -33.96
C ASP A 583 8.60 20.61 -35.25
N MET A 584 7.55 20.22 -35.99
CA MET A 584 7.72 19.50 -37.25
C MET A 584 8.47 20.33 -38.31
N GLN A 585 8.12 21.60 -38.46
CA GLN A 585 8.75 22.51 -39.42
C GLN A 585 10.21 22.75 -39.08
N LYS A 586 10.53 23.11 -37.83
CA LYS A 586 11.88 23.45 -37.38
C LYS A 586 12.85 22.28 -37.51
N PHE A 587 12.43 21.06 -37.16
CA PHE A 587 13.28 19.89 -37.34
C PHE A 587 13.60 19.64 -38.82
N ARG A 588 12.65 19.93 -39.72
CA ARG A 588 12.90 19.84 -41.17
C ARG A 588 13.84 20.93 -41.66
N GLU A 589 13.62 22.18 -41.27
CA GLU A 589 14.48 23.33 -41.62
C GLU A 589 15.92 23.13 -41.14
N LEU A 590 16.09 22.63 -39.91
CA LEU A 590 17.39 22.38 -39.29
C LEU A 590 18.03 21.06 -39.72
N GLN A 591 17.36 20.28 -40.58
CA GLN A 591 17.81 18.95 -41.03
C GLN A 591 18.12 17.99 -39.87
N ILE A 592 17.37 18.08 -38.76
CA ILE A 592 17.49 17.18 -37.61
C ILE A 592 16.49 16.02 -37.81
N PRO A 593 16.94 14.75 -37.84
CA PRO A 593 16.04 13.61 -37.95
C PRO A 593 15.03 13.58 -36.80
N LEU A 594 13.76 13.42 -37.15
CA LEU A 594 12.66 13.29 -36.20
C LEU A 594 11.66 12.29 -36.76
N ALA A 595 11.22 11.33 -35.94
CA ALA A 595 10.16 10.42 -36.34
C ALA A 595 8.82 10.76 -35.69
N HIS A 596 8.86 11.41 -34.52
CA HIS A 596 7.72 11.42 -33.65
C HIS A 596 7.65 12.70 -32.78
N VAL A 597 6.45 13.31 -32.74
CA VAL A 597 6.13 14.45 -31.87
C VAL A 597 5.12 14.01 -30.81
N GLY A 598 5.57 14.04 -29.55
CA GLY A 598 4.78 13.74 -28.37
C GLY A 598 3.96 14.95 -27.93
N VAL A 599 2.69 14.69 -27.67
CA VAL A 599 1.69 15.66 -27.25
C VAL A 599 1.28 15.36 -25.81
N GLU A 600 1.67 16.25 -24.89
CA GLU A 600 1.23 16.23 -23.50
C GLU A 600 0.18 17.31 -23.23
N HIS A 601 -0.57 17.19 -22.14
CA HIS A 601 -1.61 18.17 -21.74
C HIS A 601 -2.66 18.47 -22.82
N TRP A 602 -2.97 17.52 -23.71
CA TRP A 602 -3.94 17.70 -24.79
C TRP A 602 -5.40 17.81 -24.34
N GLN A 603 -5.67 17.59 -23.05
CA GLN A 603 -7.01 17.58 -22.45
C GLN A 603 -7.13 18.72 -21.45
N GLU A 604 -8.21 19.50 -21.51
CA GLU A 604 -8.50 20.53 -20.49
C GLU A 604 -8.76 19.88 -19.12
N ILE A 605 -9.51 18.78 -19.13
CA ILE A 605 -9.76 17.93 -17.97
C ILE A 605 -9.04 16.60 -18.22
N ARG A 606 -7.96 16.34 -17.50
CA ARG A 606 -7.17 15.11 -17.67
C ARG A 606 -8.03 13.86 -17.46
N GLY A 607 -7.92 12.88 -18.35
CA GLY A 607 -8.77 11.68 -18.33
C GLY A 607 -10.18 11.89 -18.91
N SER A 608 -10.47 13.01 -19.57
CA SER A 608 -11.70 13.15 -20.38
C SER A 608 -11.69 12.29 -21.64
N TYR A 609 -10.50 11.96 -22.14
CA TYR A 609 -10.25 11.35 -23.44
C TYR A 609 -10.75 12.19 -24.63
N GLU A 610 -10.81 13.51 -24.44
CA GLU A 610 -11.21 14.49 -25.46
C GLU A 610 -10.10 15.54 -25.64
N PHE A 611 -9.76 15.85 -26.90
CA PHE A 611 -8.84 16.96 -27.22
C PHE A 611 -9.47 18.29 -26.83
N SER A 612 -8.66 19.18 -26.24
CA SER A 612 -9.09 20.55 -25.96
C SER A 612 -9.42 21.26 -27.27
N PRO A 613 -10.66 21.72 -27.48
CA PRO A 613 -11.00 22.51 -28.66
C PRO A 613 -10.29 23.86 -28.67
N ARG A 614 -9.76 24.31 -27.52
CA ARG A 614 -8.98 25.53 -27.40
C ARG A 614 -7.53 25.36 -27.87
N TRP A 615 -6.90 24.23 -27.57
CA TRP A 615 -5.48 24.00 -27.88
C TRP A 615 -5.27 23.20 -29.17
N TYR A 616 -6.25 22.38 -29.54
CA TYR A 616 -6.20 21.51 -30.71
C TYR A 616 -7.54 21.53 -31.49
N PRO A 617 -8.02 22.71 -31.94
CA PRO A 617 -9.26 22.82 -32.72
C PRO A 617 -9.25 22.02 -34.03
N HIS A 618 -8.07 21.76 -34.61
CA HIS A 618 -7.87 21.10 -35.90
C HIS A 618 -6.88 19.93 -35.80
N ILE A 619 -6.98 19.13 -34.72
CA ILE A 619 -6.08 18.00 -34.47
C ILE A 619 -5.99 17.03 -35.66
N ASP A 620 -7.11 16.76 -36.33
CA ASP A 620 -7.14 15.85 -37.47
C ASP A 620 -6.24 16.34 -38.63
N ASP A 621 -6.23 17.66 -38.87
CA ASP A 621 -5.35 18.28 -39.87
C ASP A 621 -3.88 18.20 -39.45
N VAL A 622 -3.59 18.37 -38.15
CA VAL A 622 -2.22 18.22 -37.62
C VAL A 622 -1.72 16.80 -37.82
N VAL A 623 -2.56 15.80 -37.50
CA VAL A 623 -2.22 14.38 -37.68
C VAL A 623 -2.05 14.05 -39.17
N ALA A 624 -2.91 14.57 -40.04
CA ALA A 624 -2.79 14.39 -41.48
C ALA A 624 -1.47 14.98 -42.02
N GLN A 625 -1.13 16.20 -41.62
CA GLN A 625 0.13 16.86 -41.98
C GLN A 625 1.34 16.11 -41.44
N ALA A 626 1.30 15.66 -40.19
CA ALA A 626 2.36 14.85 -39.60
C ALA A 626 2.60 13.58 -40.44
N ARG A 627 1.53 12.85 -40.77
CA ARG A 627 1.60 11.65 -41.61
C ARG A 627 2.15 11.94 -43.00
N ALA A 628 1.71 13.03 -43.65
CA ALA A 628 2.18 13.43 -44.97
C ALA A 628 3.68 13.76 -44.98
N ASN A 629 4.22 14.26 -43.86
CA ASN A 629 5.63 14.59 -43.70
C ASN A 629 6.49 13.45 -43.14
N GLY A 630 5.91 12.27 -42.91
CA GLY A 630 6.61 11.09 -42.37
C GLY A 630 6.75 11.06 -40.85
N TYR A 631 6.04 11.94 -40.13
CA TYR A 631 6.01 11.99 -38.67
C TYR A 631 4.85 11.18 -38.08
N ARG A 632 5.02 10.75 -36.82
CA ARG A 632 3.99 10.19 -35.95
C ARG A 632 3.65 11.17 -34.83
N ILE A 633 2.40 11.12 -34.36
CA ILE A 633 1.96 11.81 -33.14
C ILE A 633 1.64 10.74 -32.09
N THR A 634 2.13 10.92 -30.87
CA THR A 634 1.70 10.13 -29.69
C THR A 634 1.20 11.09 -28.63
N ILE A 635 0.29 10.57 -27.81
CA ILE A 635 -0.36 11.33 -26.75
C ILE A 635 -0.03 10.68 -25.42
N TRP A 636 0.20 11.51 -24.40
CA TRP A 636 0.30 11.01 -23.05
C TRP A 636 -1.09 10.62 -22.52
N HIS A 637 -1.19 9.46 -21.89
CA HIS A 637 -2.42 9.00 -21.23
C HIS A 637 -2.08 8.19 -19.97
N PHE A 638 -3.10 7.93 -19.15
CA PHE A 638 -2.96 7.28 -17.85
C PHE A 638 -4.30 6.65 -17.43
N PRO A 639 -4.30 5.63 -16.56
CA PRO A 639 -5.50 4.84 -16.26
C PRO A 639 -6.37 5.44 -15.13
N TYR A 640 -6.43 6.77 -14.98
CA TYR A 640 -7.38 7.42 -14.05
C TYR A 640 -8.31 8.37 -14.81
N MET A 641 -9.50 8.61 -14.24
CA MET A 641 -10.53 9.47 -14.81
C MET A 641 -10.84 10.59 -13.84
N ASN A 642 -10.63 11.85 -14.22
CA ASN A 642 -10.88 12.96 -13.30
C ASN A 642 -12.39 13.12 -13.01
N ALA A 643 -12.73 13.32 -11.74
CA ALA A 643 -14.11 13.48 -11.27
C ALA A 643 -14.88 14.64 -11.94
N GLY A 644 -14.17 15.63 -12.49
CA GLY A 644 -14.74 16.72 -13.27
C GLY A 644 -15.14 16.36 -14.70
N ALA A 645 -14.69 15.22 -15.24
CA ALA A 645 -14.99 14.80 -16.61
C ALA A 645 -16.35 14.09 -16.70
N ALA A 646 -17.04 14.24 -17.84
CA ALA A 646 -18.28 13.52 -18.11
C ALA A 646 -18.07 11.99 -18.14
N THR A 647 -16.93 11.54 -18.69
CA THR A 647 -16.50 10.13 -18.72
C THR A 647 -16.42 9.51 -17.33
N HIS A 648 -16.00 10.26 -16.31
CA HIS A 648 -15.97 9.77 -14.93
C HIS A 648 -17.38 9.49 -14.42
N ARG A 649 -18.35 10.40 -14.61
CA ARG A 649 -19.73 10.17 -14.17
C ARG A 649 -20.34 8.92 -14.83
N GLN A 650 -20.09 8.74 -16.13
CA GLN A 650 -20.51 7.52 -16.84
C GLN A 650 -19.85 6.27 -16.25
N GLY A 651 -18.54 6.31 -15.95
CA GLY A 651 -17.82 5.22 -15.32
C GLY A 651 -18.35 4.86 -13.93
N VAL A 652 -18.77 5.84 -13.13
CA VAL A 652 -19.39 5.61 -11.81
C VAL A 652 -20.75 4.93 -11.97
N GLN A 653 -21.60 5.43 -12.87
CA GLN A 653 -22.94 4.89 -13.09
C GLN A 653 -22.92 3.47 -13.67
N ARG A 654 -21.94 3.19 -14.53
CA ARG A 654 -21.75 1.86 -15.15
C ARG A 654 -20.89 0.93 -14.31
N GLY A 655 -20.29 1.43 -13.23
CA GLY A 655 -19.54 0.62 -12.27
C GLY A 655 -18.15 0.17 -12.75
N TYR A 656 -17.50 0.89 -13.67
CA TYR A 656 -16.22 0.54 -14.28
C TYR A 656 -14.99 0.72 -13.38
N PHE A 657 -15.12 1.47 -12.28
CA PHE A 657 -14.00 1.75 -11.39
C PHE A 657 -13.74 0.63 -10.39
N LEU A 658 -12.48 0.53 -9.96
CA LEU A 658 -12.11 -0.23 -8.76
C LEU A 658 -12.97 0.23 -7.58
N ARG A 659 -13.44 -0.73 -6.77
CA ARG A 659 -14.32 -0.46 -5.63
C ARG A 659 -13.60 -0.63 -4.31
N ASN A 660 -13.97 0.20 -3.35
CA ASN A 660 -13.58 0.00 -1.96
C ASN A 660 -14.43 -1.11 -1.30
N ARG A 661 -14.17 -1.38 -0.02
CA ARG A 661 -14.88 -2.41 0.77
C ARG A 661 -16.39 -2.20 0.85
N LEU A 662 -16.87 -1.00 0.56
CA LEU A 662 -18.27 -0.58 0.65
C LEU A 662 -18.98 -0.63 -0.72
N GLY A 663 -18.31 -1.09 -1.78
CA GLY A 663 -18.87 -1.19 -3.13
C GLY A 663 -18.91 0.13 -3.89
N LEU A 664 -18.26 1.17 -3.38
CA LEU A 664 -18.19 2.49 -4.02
C LEU A 664 -16.86 2.66 -4.77
N PRO A 665 -16.82 3.44 -5.86
CA PRO A 665 -15.60 3.70 -6.62
C PRO A 665 -14.51 4.26 -5.70
N TYR A 666 -13.32 3.67 -5.77
CA TYR A 666 -12.15 4.17 -5.07
C TYR A 666 -11.70 5.46 -5.74
N GLN A 667 -11.58 6.53 -4.96
CA GLN A 667 -11.10 7.82 -5.44
C GLN A 667 -9.79 8.18 -4.77
N GLN A 668 -8.90 8.82 -5.51
CA GLN A 668 -7.63 9.32 -5.03
C GLN A 668 -7.42 10.77 -5.45
N ARG A 669 -6.70 11.55 -4.64
CA ARG A 669 -6.19 12.85 -5.08
C ARG A 669 -4.91 12.64 -5.90
N ILE A 670 -4.95 13.01 -7.18
CA ILE A 670 -3.84 12.96 -8.14
C ILE A 670 -3.43 14.38 -8.54
N PHE A 671 -2.31 14.52 -9.28
CA PHE A 671 -1.75 15.79 -9.81
C PHE A 671 -2.74 16.79 -10.41
N HIS A 672 -3.87 16.30 -10.92
CA HIS A 672 -4.85 17.11 -11.64
C HIS A 672 -6.22 17.19 -10.96
N GLY A 673 -6.35 16.73 -9.72
CA GLY A 673 -7.59 16.77 -8.95
C GLY A 673 -7.95 15.43 -8.33
N ILE A 674 -9.25 15.18 -8.18
CA ILE A 674 -9.77 13.89 -7.70
C ILE A 674 -10.01 13.02 -8.92
N ALA A 675 -9.55 11.77 -8.87
CA ALA A 675 -9.76 10.78 -9.92
C ALA A 675 -10.08 9.40 -9.35
#